data_AF-A0A7C7UNL6-F1
#
_entry.id   AF-A0A7C7UNL6-F1
#
_cell.length_a   1.000
_cell.length_b   1.000
_cell.length_c   1.000
_cell.angle_alpha   90.00
_cell.angle_beta   90.00
_cell.angle_gamma   90.00
#
_symmetry.space_group_name_H-M   'P 1'
#
loop_
_entity.id
_entity.type
_entity.pdbx_description
1 polymer ?
#
loop_
_entity_poly.entity_id
_entity_poly.type
_entity_poly.pdbx_seq_one_letter_code
_entity_poly.pdbx_strand_id
1 'polypeptide(L)'
;MRVRRLFLCWLLVSLLLVGVEMLPGNTATWAAQLTLTPPSDFTPVTAETSTPTLPASTLPPPSPATETPTIPFTATGTLTTIPATATATLIVTLTPTVLSPPVTEIPTATTAAITVTSTATDTSTVESTLTATATSTATPLSTPPAIVPTASLTVPHPPLEAGTPAAEPIGTPGSEPLPPPRRIAANPLEVVISEVAWAGTDANAADEWIELRNNTSSPITLTGWTLVAADGTPNIALTGVITANGYFLLERTDDNTVSDIPADQIYTGALGNGGETLTLRDDSLNVIDTANADGGGWPGGTTGTGSPPYASMERLDLTVADSDANWGTNDGLTRNGLDADGNPLNGTPKAANSAPVPAPPQAIVISEVVYDGTTPSTEGDESVEIYNPLTITVSLEDYKVGDEETQGGGEGMYRFPPGTVITPDTCLVVARNAAQFQARFGFYPDFEMRTSGSGYTDTPSVPDMTRYTTWGTGSWALANDGDEVLLLGPSDEIVDAVAFRNGAYATVGVTGTVSAPEPKSFQRVEDWDSDDMQADFVIDQPDPGQPLRVPEPPTPPPSGAPLPGGMQGYFGCLHSHTTYSDGSGPPRYAFAVARANGMHFLALTDHSHWFNDLQWTDILTQAQAATVDGAFVGLRGFEWTSQEQGHSDVFATDTYISREDPPYDTLAGFYDWLATQPEAIAQFNHPFGPPYDTSFDDFAYDAAAAQRMALLEVGNGSGEEYRTFEEAYLRALAIGWRVGAANNGDTETPDWGLDTPHRTGIVAPALTRGDLLAALRARRTFATEGSNLALALRSGDQWMGSTISPKANITFDVDFYDPDGEAITLELFDRSILIATTSVNGVISDTWTVAVPGAAGHFYFVRATQADGDRAYTSPLWTEGAAAPEIITLNLNEVLPEPQYEDWNDDGLADSDDEWIELYNPGDTAVGLGGWQLDDVGDGGSSPYVIPLGTVIQPGGFLVFFKGETGVALNNDGDWVRLLYPDGSEADVFHYTHSPGDDRSWSRVVDGSGGWTKFFDVTPGEPNRPPPPEPTPTPFPLFTIAEARTQPAGTTVTIRGQVTVPPPLFGEKTLYIQDSTAGIMIYISKTDYLPLAEGDRVVLRGEAYDYHGEREIRIYRDGDLLLHQGAGNPLKPTVLTTGQVDEDHEGLLAVIAGQVVGYEWQAIHLDDGTGSVRVYIKRGTGVKKPWVEEGQTFSVIGIVSRYAREKPYEGGYRLLPRYQSDLLQLPSYLPETGRPR
;
A
#
# COMPACT_ATOMS: atom_id res chain seq x y z
N MET A 1 -11.18 7.40 -12.40
CA MET A 1 -11.64 7.02 -13.77
C MET A 1 -12.21 5.60 -13.79
N ARG A 2 -13.27 5.30 -14.56
CA ARG A 2 -13.75 3.91 -14.85
C ARG A 2 -14.22 3.83 -16.32
N VAL A 3 -14.25 2.62 -16.90
CA VAL A 3 -14.54 2.27 -18.32
C VAL A 3 -13.35 2.37 -19.29
N ARG A 4 -12.58 1.28 -19.44
CA ARG A 4 -11.99 0.78 -20.71
C ARG A 4 -11.30 -0.59 -20.54
N ARG A 5 -12.07 -1.69 -20.53
CA ARG A 5 -11.61 -3.08 -20.85
C ARG A 5 -12.79 -4.05 -20.98
N LEU A 6 -13.60 -3.88 -22.02
CA LEU A 6 -14.73 -4.80 -22.29
C LEU A 6 -15.10 -4.85 -23.79
N PHE A 7 -14.12 -5.09 -24.68
CA PHE A 7 -14.38 -5.22 -26.13
C PHE A 7 -13.35 -6.05 -26.92
N LEU A 8 -13.02 -7.29 -26.49
CA LEU A 8 -12.32 -8.23 -27.40
C LEU A 8 -12.54 -9.74 -27.12
N CYS A 9 -13.80 -10.19 -26.93
CA CYS A 9 -14.12 -11.62 -26.83
C CYS A 9 -15.44 -12.01 -27.55
N TRP A 10 -15.68 -11.55 -28.78
CA TRP A 10 -16.86 -11.99 -29.56
C TRP A 10 -16.65 -12.11 -31.08
N LEU A 11 -15.52 -12.69 -31.53
CA LEU A 11 -15.40 -13.22 -32.89
C LEU A 11 -14.32 -14.30 -33.02
N LEU A 12 -14.71 -15.60 -32.93
CA LEU A 12 -14.15 -16.75 -33.66
C LEU A 12 -14.66 -18.11 -33.12
N VAL A 13 -15.97 -18.36 -33.27
CA VAL A 13 -16.50 -19.73 -33.31
C VAL A 13 -17.17 -19.94 -34.67
N SER A 14 -16.37 -20.25 -35.69
CA SER A 14 -16.82 -20.83 -36.97
C SER A 14 -15.62 -21.14 -37.89
N LEU A 15 -15.06 -22.36 -37.78
CA LEU A 15 -14.61 -23.18 -38.93
C LEU A 15 -14.05 -24.53 -38.45
N LEU A 16 -14.59 -25.62 -39.00
CA LEU A 16 -14.16 -27.00 -38.76
C LEU A 16 -14.42 -27.80 -40.05
N LEU A 17 -13.53 -28.76 -40.38
CA LEU A 17 -13.51 -29.60 -41.60
C LEU A 17 -12.98 -28.84 -42.86
N VAL A 18 -12.11 -29.37 -43.73
CA VAL A 18 -11.78 -30.77 -44.12
C VAL A 18 -10.27 -30.88 -44.49
N GLY A 19 -9.61 -32.02 -44.27
CA GLY A 19 -8.35 -32.37 -44.97
C GLY A 19 -7.54 -33.51 -44.32
N VAL A 20 -7.32 -34.62 -45.02
CA VAL A 20 -6.63 -35.84 -44.53
C VAL A 20 -5.51 -36.25 -45.50
N GLU A 21 -4.45 -36.89 -44.99
CA GLU A 21 -3.78 -38.11 -45.54
C GLU A 21 -2.22 -38.11 -45.75
N MET A 22 -1.55 -38.94 -44.91
CA MET A 22 -0.33 -39.79 -45.10
C MET A 22 1.10 -39.26 -45.44
N LEU A 23 2.01 -39.32 -44.43
CA LEU A 23 3.15 -40.28 -44.22
C LEU A 23 4.14 -40.68 -45.37
N PRO A 24 5.36 -41.26 -45.09
CA PRO A 24 6.10 -41.50 -43.82
C PRO A 24 7.64 -41.18 -43.81
N GLY A 25 8.30 -41.25 -42.64
CA GLY A 25 9.78 -41.34 -42.52
C GLY A 25 10.36 -41.43 -41.09
N ASN A 26 10.67 -42.64 -40.59
CA ASN A 26 11.14 -42.94 -39.22
C ASN A 26 12.65 -42.62 -38.97
N THR A 27 13.14 -42.36 -37.74
CA THR A 27 13.33 -43.39 -36.68
C THR A 27 13.67 -42.82 -35.27
N ALA A 28 12.97 -43.35 -34.25
CA ALA A 28 13.31 -43.67 -32.83
C ALA A 28 14.36 -42.81 -32.04
N THR A 29 14.18 -42.50 -30.73
CA THR A 29 13.95 -43.45 -29.61
C THR A 29 13.44 -42.84 -28.28
N TRP A 30 12.53 -43.58 -27.62
CA TRP A 30 12.26 -43.69 -26.15
C TRP A 30 11.59 -42.55 -25.36
N ALA A 31 10.78 -42.97 -24.38
CA ALA A 31 10.03 -42.16 -23.42
C ALA A 31 10.11 -42.79 -22.02
N ALA A 32 9.93 -41.99 -20.97
CA ALA A 32 9.69 -42.48 -19.60
C ALA A 32 8.80 -41.48 -18.83
N GLN A 33 7.76 -41.99 -18.18
CA GLN A 33 6.99 -41.26 -17.17
C GLN A 33 7.76 -41.28 -15.84
N LEU A 34 7.67 -40.22 -15.05
CA LEU A 34 8.09 -40.25 -13.64
C LEU A 34 6.85 -40.22 -12.74
N THR A 35 6.69 -41.25 -11.92
CA THR A 35 5.70 -41.32 -10.83
C THR A 35 6.39 -41.03 -9.51
N LEU A 36 5.84 -40.13 -8.69
CA LEU A 36 6.34 -39.89 -7.33
C LEU A 36 5.71 -40.86 -6.33
N THR A 37 6.56 -41.50 -5.53
CA THR A 37 6.20 -42.35 -4.38
C THR A 37 6.77 -41.73 -3.10
N PRO A 38 6.00 -41.63 -2.00
CA PRO A 38 6.53 -41.25 -0.70
C PRO A 38 7.16 -42.47 0.01
N PRO A 39 8.28 -42.30 0.75
CA PRO A 39 8.78 -43.32 1.67
C PRO A 39 8.17 -43.15 3.07
N SER A 40 7.57 -44.22 3.58
CA SER A 40 7.28 -44.40 4.99
C SER A 40 8.49 -45.02 5.71
N ASP A 41 8.73 -44.65 6.97
CA ASP A 41 9.08 -45.62 8.02
C ASP A 41 9.14 -44.98 9.42
N PHE A 42 8.23 -45.41 10.31
CA PHE A 42 8.58 -45.82 11.68
C PHE A 42 7.50 -46.78 12.20
N THR A 43 7.91 -47.80 12.95
CA THR A 43 7.12 -49.02 13.20
C THR A 43 6.46 -49.05 14.59
N PRO A 44 5.35 -49.80 14.77
CA PRO A 44 4.62 -49.86 16.03
C PRO A 44 5.18 -50.91 17.01
N VAL A 45 5.06 -50.65 18.31
CA VAL A 45 5.27 -51.63 19.39
C VAL A 45 3.99 -51.82 20.20
N THR A 46 3.79 -53.05 20.70
CA THR A 46 2.53 -53.65 21.13
C THR A 46 2.00 -53.21 22.49
N ALA A 47 0.68 -53.33 22.66
CA ALA A 47 -0.04 -53.12 23.91
C ALA A 47 0.18 -54.23 24.96
N GLU A 48 0.08 -53.88 26.24
CA GLU A 48 -0.31 -54.80 27.32
C GLU A 48 -1.37 -54.17 28.23
N THR A 49 -2.22 -55.02 28.80
CA THR A 49 -3.40 -54.69 29.60
C THR A 49 -3.10 -54.74 31.10
N SER A 50 -3.64 -53.80 31.88
CA SER A 50 -4.05 -54.10 33.27
C SER A 50 -5.10 -53.13 33.81
N THR A 51 -6.19 -53.69 34.35
CA THR A 51 -7.04 -53.03 35.35
C THR A 51 -6.49 -53.37 36.74
N PRO A 52 -6.77 -52.59 37.81
CA PRO A 52 -7.90 -52.99 38.67
C PRO A 52 -8.61 -51.89 39.51
N THR A 53 -9.91 -52.16 39.76
CA THR A 53 -10.68 -51.92 41.02
C THR A 53 -10.87 -50.51 41.64
N LEU A 54 -12.16 -50.15 41.76
CA LEU A 54 -12.73 -49.28 42.80
C LEU A 54 -12.71 -49.94 44.21
N PRO A 55 -12.96 -49.14 45.27
CA PRO A 55 -14.00 -49.55 46.22
C PRO A 55 -15.06 -48.47 46.54
N ALA A 56 -16.24 -48.98 46.91
CA ALA A 56 -17.42 -48.33 47.50
C ALA A 56 -17.14 -47.68 48.88
N SER A 57 -18.01 -46.92 49.58
CA SER A 57 -19.27 -46.16 49.35
C SER A 57 -19.70 -45.55 50.70
N THR A 58 -20.50 -44.47 50.76
CA THR A 58 -21.70 -44.34 51.65
C THR A 58 -22.36 -42.94 51.61
N LEU A 59 -23.69 -42.95 51.51
CA LEU A 59 -24.67 -41.92 51.93
C LEU A 59 -25.49 -42.54 53.12
N PRO A 60 -26.45 -41.89 53.85
CA PRO A 60 -27.28 -40.72 53.50
C PRO A 60 -27.55 -39.73 54.71
N PRO A 61 -28.76 -39.13 54.98
CA PRO A 61 -29.02 -37.67 55.00
C PRO A 61 -29.70 -37.19 56.34
N PRO A 62 -30.69 -36.25 56.47
CA PRO A 62 -31.17 -35.09 55.67
C PRO A 62 -31.47 -33.76 56.47
N SER A 63 -31.67 -32.61 55.76
CA SER A 63 -32.66 -31.50 55.95
C SER A 63 -32.96 -30.81 57.33
N PRO A 64 -33.76 -29.71 57.41
CA PRO A 64 -33.87 -28.48 56.58
C PRO A 64 -33.95 -27.17 57.44
N ALA A 65 -34.13 -25.99 56.83
CA ALA A 65 -35.19 -24.99 57.12
C ALA A 65 -34.84 -23.52 56.76
N THR A 66 -35.79 -22.83 56.13
CA THR A 66 -35.93 -21.37 56.00
C THR A 66 -36.52 -20.74 57.27
N GLU A 67 -36.24 -19.45 57.53
CA GLU A 67 -37.27 -18.41 57.79
C GLU A 67 -36.70 -16.98 57.94
N THR A 68 -37.47 -16.00 57.47
CA THR A 68 -37.25 -14.54 57.57
C THR A 68 -37.72 -14.01 58.95
N PRO A 69 -37.25 -12.83 59.45
CA PRO A 69 -38.14 -11.65 59.40
C PRO A 69 -37.49 -10.22 59.42
N THR A 70 -37.85 -9.40 58.44
CA THR A 70 -38.50 -8.06 58.54
C THR A 70 -38.22 -7.02 59.68
N ILE A 71 -37.61 -5.86 59.30
CA ILE A 71 -37.86 -4.42 59.68
C ILE A 71 -37.73 -3.97 61.20
N PRO A 72 -37.78 -2.66 61.64
CA PRO A 72 -37.94 -1.32 60.97
C PRO A 72 -37.25 -0.02 61.59
N PHE A 73 -37.59 1.16 61.01
CA PHE A 73 -37.89 2.50 61.65
C PHE A 73 -36.82 3.66 61.75
N THR A 74 -36.93 4.63 60.81
CA THR A 74 -37.00 6.13 60.92
C THR A 74 -35.91 7.08 61.50
N ALA A 75 -35.52 8.04 60.63
CA ALA A 75 -35.71 9.52 60.68
C ALA A 75 -35.11 10.43 61.79
N THR A 76 -34.39 11.48 61.34
CA THR A 76 -34.64 12.94 61.58
C THR A 76 -33.64 13.78 60.77
N GLY A 77 -33.90 15.07 60.50
CA GLY A 77 -33.00 15.92 59.68
C GLY A 77 -33.10 17.41 59.98
N THR A 78 -32.39 18.26 59.22
CA THR A 78 -32.52 19.74 59.24
C THR A 78 -32.09 20.40 57.92
N LEU A 79 -32.71 21.55 57.60
CA LEU A 79 -32.55 22.34 56.37
C LEU A 79 -31.55 23.50 56.51
N THR A 80 -30.93 23.88 55.39
CA THR A 80 -30.55 25.28 55.09
C THR A 80 -30.74 25.60 53.60
N THR A 81 -31.06 26.87 53.29
CA THR A 81 -31.67 27.41 52.04
C THR A 81 -30.67 27.76 50.92
N ILE A 82 -30.88 27.43 49.62
CA ILE A 82 -31.65 28.15 48.55
C ILE A 82 -31.02 29.51 48.16
N PRO A 83 -30.82 29.87 46.86
CA PRO A 83 -31.80 29.72 45.77
C PRO A 83 -31.31 29.13 44.42
N ALA A 84 -32.28 28.94 43.53
CA ALA A 84 -32.17 28.36 42.20
C ALA A 84 -32.43 29.37 41.08
N THR A 85 -31.95 29.06 39.87
CA THR A 85 -32.69 29.23 38.61
C THR A 85 -32.20 28.18 37.62
N ALA A 86 -33.08 27.25 37.24
CA ALA A 86 -32.88 26.39 36.08
C ALA A 86 -33.74 26.92 34.93
N THR A 87 -33.20 26.89 33.72
CA THR A 87 -33.96 27.14 32.49
C THR A 87 -33.72 25.95 31.56
N ALA A 88 -34.78 25.38 31.02
CA ALA A 88 -34.71 24.23 30.13
C ALA A 88 -34.39 24.66 28.70
N THR A 89 -33.70 23.80 27.95
CA THR A 89 -33.59 23.89 26.49
C THR A 89 -34.37 22.74 25.87
N LEU A 90 -35.14 23.07 24.84
CA LEU A 90 -36.06 22.20 24.11
C LEU A 90 -35.32 21.49 22.98
N ILE A 91 -35.31 20.16 22.94
CA ILE A 91 -34.88 19.40 21.76
C ILE A 91 -36.09 19.23 20.84
N VAL A 92 -35.95 19.64 19.58
CA VAL A 92 -36.95 19.41 18.52
C VAL A 92 -36.33 18.45 17.52
N THR A 93 -36.75 17.19 17.57
CA THR A 93 -36.46 16.19 16.54
C THR A 93 -37.40 16.39 15.35
N LEU A 94 -36.84 16.40 14.14
CA LEU A 94 -37.60 16.35 12.89
C LEU A 94 -37.31 15.02 12.19
N THR A 95 -38.33 14.17 12.10
CA THR A 95 -38.29 12.96 11.26
C THR A 95 -38.67 13.30 9.81
N PRO A 96 -37.92 12.82 8.81
CA PRO A 96 -38.35 12.88 7.42
C PRO A 96 -39.44 11.83 7.16
N THR A 97 -40.28 12.05 6.14
CA THR A 97 -41.28 11.06 5.68
C THR A 97 -41.17 10.90 4.18
N VAL A 98 -41.09 9.65 3.71
CA VAL A 98 -40.88 9.27 2.31
C VAL A 98 -42.08 9.59 1.42
N LEU A 99 -41.83 10.17 0.22
CA LEU A 99 -42.73 10.10 -0.94
C LEU A 99 -41.93 10.09 -2.26
N SER A 100 -42.11 9.02 -3.05
CA SER A 100 -41.58 8.85 -4.41
C SER A 100 -42.68 9.15 -5.47
N PRO A 101 -42.42 8.94 -6.78
CA PRO A 101 -41.56 9.64 -7.76
C PRO A 101 -42.50 10.47 -8.75
N PRO A 102 -42.14 11.03 -9.96
CA PRO A 102 -41.12 10.57 -10.94
C PRO A 102 -40.43 11.58 -11.93
N VAL A 103 -39.42 11.04 -12.65
CA VAL A 103 -39.03 11.30 -14.06
C VAL A 103 -38.22 12.58 -14.47
N THR A 104 -37.08 12.28 -15.12
CA THR A 104 -36.11 13.03 -15.97
C THR A 104 -36.38 14.49 -16.42
N GLU A 105 -35.36 15.36 -16.33
CA GLU A 105 -34.52 15.82 -17.47
C GLU A 105 -33.35 16.77 -17.04
N ILE A 106 -32.30 16.84 -17.86
CA ILE A 106 -31.11 17.73 -17.86
C ILE A 106 -31.29 18.69 -19.08
N PRO A 107 -30.79 19.96 -19.20
CA PRO A 107 -29.61 20.61 -18.56
C PRO A 107 -29.79 22.12 -18.17
N THR A 108 -28.64 22.77 -17.93
CA THR A 108 -28.25 24.19 -18.16
C THR A 108 -28.18 25.16 -16.97
N ALA A 109 -27.03 25.85 -16.91
CA ALA A 109 -26.66 26.83 -15.91
C ALA A 109 -27.24 28.23 -16.19
N THR A 110 -27.50 29.00 -15.15
CA THR A 110 -27.17 30.43 -15.14
C THR A 110 -27.13 31.01 -13.72
N THR A 111 -26.24 31.97 -13.52
CA THR A 111 -26.15 32.84 -12.35
C THR A 111 -27.40 33.71 -12.17
N ALA A 112 -27.90 33.83 -10.92
CA ALA A 112 -28.57 35.04 -10.44
C ALA A 112 -28.61 35.08 -8.90
N ALA A 113 -28.25 36.23 -8.33
CA ALA A 113 -28.36 36.48 -6.90
C ALA A 113 -29.82 36.61 -6.43
N ILE A 114 -30.09 36.27 -5.16
CA ILE A 114 -31.36 36.60 -4.49
C ILE A 114 -31.11 37.45 -3.25
N THR A 115 -31.73 38.63 -3.24
CA THR A 115 -31.79 39.56 -2.12
C THR A 115 -33.12 39.37 -1.39
N VAL A 116 -33.12 39.10 -0.07
CA VAL A 116 -34.33 39.23 0.77
C VAL A 116 -34.00 39.85 2.14
N THR A 117 -34.12 41.17 2.18
CA THR A 117 -34.72 41.99 3.26
C THR A 117 -34.95 41.37 4.65
N SER A 118 -34.34 41.98 5.67
CA SER A 118 -34.75 41.86 7.07
C SER A 118 -35.91 42.82 7.42
N THR A 119 -36.79 42.40 8.32
CA THR A 119 -37.82 43.24 8.94
C THR A 119 -37.54 43.40 10.43
N ALA A 120 -37.18 44.61 10.84
CA ALA A 120 -36.95 44.94 12.25
C ALA A 120 -38.23 45.45 12.94
N THR A 121 -38.35 45.20 14.25
CA THR A 121 -39.27 45.90 15.15
C THR A 121 -38.56 46.36 16.42
N ASP A 122 -37.83 47.47 16.25
CA ASP A 122 -37.85 48.72 17.04
C ASP A 122 -37.77 48.75 18.60
N THR A 123 -37.20 49.88 19.05
CA THR A 123 -37.12 50.48 20.42
C THR A 123 -35.99 49.98 21.34
N SER A 124 -35.12 50.85 21.89
CA SER A 124 -34.97 52.31 21.69
C SER A 124 -33.62 52.89 22.20
N THR A 125 -33.00 53.73 21.35
CA THR A 125 -32.25 54.98 21.66
C THR A 125 -31.21 55.07 22.81
N VAL A 126 -29.98 55.55 22.52
CA VAL A 126 -29.52 56.96 22.70
C VAL A 126 -28.00 57.13 22.37
N GLU A 127 -27.69 58.11 21.51
CA GLU A 127 -26.46 58.94 21.36
C GLU A 127 -25.04 58.32 21.51
N SER A 128 -24.21 58.25 20.44
CA SER A 128 -23.31 59.31 19.88
C SER A 128 -21.85 59.17 20.40
N THR A 129 -20.75 59.49 19.70
CA THR A 129 -20.46 60.26 18.47
C THR A 129 -19.20 59.71 17.73
N LEU A 130 -19.11 59.98 16.42
CA LEU A 130 -17.94 60.41 15.59
C LEU A 130 -16.51 60.28 16.21
N THR A 131 -15.44 59.96 15.46
CA THR A 131 -15.12 60.35 14.07
C THR A 131 -13.97 59.50 13.51
N ALA A 132 -13.94 59.25 12.19
CA ALA A 132 -12.71 58.85 11.50
C ALA A 132 -11.93 60.11 11.05
N THR A 133 -10.60 60.06 11.03
CA THR A 133 -9.78 61.05 10.31
C THR A 133 -8.48 60.40 9.84
N ALA A 134 -8.35 60.20 8.53
CA ALA A 134 -7.07 59.93 7.90
C ALA A 134 -6.35 61.26 7.62
N THR A 135 -5.03 61.32 7.76
CA THR A 135 -4.22 62.39 7.15
C THR A 135 -2.81 61.87 6.88
N SER A 136 -2.38 61.99 5.63
CA SER A 136 -0.98 61.77 5.23
C SER A 136 -0.15 63.04 5.46
N THR A 137 1.16 62.89 5.63
CA THR A 137 2.18 63.89 5.22
C THR A 137 3.57 63.26 5.26
N ALA A 138 4.49 63.74 4.42
CA ALA A 138 5.77 63.10 4.14
C ALA A 138 6.99 63.93 4.57
N THR A 139 8.07 63.22 4.96
CA THR A 139 9.53 63.57 4.84
C THR A 139 10.03 64.88 5.52
N PRO A 140 11.37 65.12 5.74
CA PRO A 140 12.56 64.50 5.12
C PRO A 140 13.83 64.22 6.00
N LEU A 141 14.84 63.65 5.33
CA LEU A 141 16.30 63.50 5.59
C LEU A 141 17.01 64.22 6.76
N SER A 142 17.99 63.51 7.35
CA SER A 142 19.33 64.05 7.69
C SER A 142 20.44 62.97 7.66
N THR A 143 21.68 63.36 7.37
CA THR A 143 22.85 62.54 6.94
C THR A 143 23.91 62.21 8.04
N PRO A 144 24.96 61.39 7.77
CA PRO A 144 25.72 60.61 8.78
C PRO A 144 27.08 61.25 9.21
N PRO A 145 27.89 60.63 10.11
CA PRO A 145 28.87 59.55 9.78
C PRO A 145 28.85 58.40 10.85
N ALA A 146 29.77 57.42 11.01
CA ALA A 146 31.14 57.15 10.52
C ALA A 146 31.46 55.61 10.43
N ILE A 147 32.74 55.19 10.45
CA ILE A 147 33.22 53.79 10.24
C ILE A 147 34.43 53.44 11.18
N VAL A 148 34.71 52.13 11.39
CA VAL A 148 36.00 51.46 11.81
C VAL A 148 36.30 51.35 13.33
N PRO A 149 36.94 50.27 13.88
CA PRO A 149 37.19 48.89 13.40
C PRO A 149 36.73 47.75 14.36
N THR A 150 36.90 46.51 13.88
CA THR A 150 36.95 45.23 14.62
C THR A 150 38.07 45.11 15.68
N ALA A 151 37.87 44.23 16.67
CA ALA A 151 38.93 43.65 17.49
C ALA A 151 38.55 42.22 17.94
N SER A 152 39.43 41.25 17.70
CA SER A 152 39.23 39.82 17.98
C SER A 152 39.37 39.49 19.46
N LEU A 153 38.65 38.46 19.94
CA LEU A 153 38.92 37.82 21.24
C LEU A 153 38.99 36.30 21.10
N THR A 154 40.21 35.79 21.16
CA THR A 154 40.53 34.38 21.41
C THR A 154 40.44 34.06 22.91
N VAL A 155 39.90 32.90 23.27
CA VAL A 155 39.92 32.34 24.64
C VAL A 155 40.26 30.83 24.54
N PRO A 156 41.10 30.26 25.44
CA PRO A 156 41.91 29.08 25.09
C PRO A 156 41.45 27.73 25.67
N HIS A 157 41.92 26.65 25.04
CA HIS A 157 41.90 25.28 25.59
C HIS A 157 42.76 25.13 26.87
N PRO A 158 42.30 24.39 27.89
CA PRO A 158 43.13 23.76 28.91
C PRO A 158 43.52 22.31 28.52
N PRO A 159 44.65 21.76 29.03
CA PRO A 159 45.21 20.48 28.56
C PRO A 159 44.67 19.25 29.30
N LEU A 160 44.69 18.11 28.61
CA LEU A 160 44.51 16.76 29.17
C LEU A 160 45.82 16.28 29.82
N GLU A 161 45.77 15.87 31.09
CA GLU A 161 46.80 15.03 31.72
C GLU A 161 46.21 13.69 32.18
N ALA A 162 47.06 12.67 32.20
CA ALA A 162 46.68 11.26 32.29
C ALA A 162 46.46 10.75 33.73
N GLY A 163 45.65 9.68 33.89
CA GLY A 163 45.54 8.96 35.16
C GLY A 163 44.45 7.90 35.24
N THR A 164 44.61 6.75 34.57
CA THR A 164 43.83 5.53 34.88
C THR A 164 44.45 4.78 36.06
N PRO A 165 43.62 4.02 36.81
CA PRO A 165 44.02 2.64 37.07
C PRO A 165 42.89 1.61 36.84
N ALA A 166 43.18 0.67 35.94
CA ALA A 166 42.69 -0.71 35.78
C ALA A 166 41.40 -1.19 36.49
N ALA A 167 40.49 -1.74 35.67
CA ALA A 167 39.75 -2.97 35.97
C ALA A 167 40.09 -4.01 34.88
N GLU A 168 40.18 -5.29 35.23
CA GLU A 168 40.60 -6.37 34.32
C GLU A 168 39.47 -6.89 33.39
N PRO A 169 39.80 -7.44 32.21
CA PRO A 169 38.81 -7.82 31.20
C PRO A 169 38.20 -9.21 31.44
N ILE A 170 36.89 -9.33 31.17
CA ILE A 170 36.25 -10.61 30.87
C ILE A 170 36.26 -10.76 29.35
N GLY A 171 36.82 -11.87 28.85
CA GLY A 171 37.15 -12.01 27.43
C GLY A 171 35.97 -12.34 26.51
N THR A 172 35.91 -11.65 25.38
CA THR A 172 35.12 -12.02 24.19
C THR A 172 35.91 -12.98 23.28
N PRO A 173 35.26 -13.99 22.66
CA PRO A 173 35.79 -14.67 21.48
C PRO A 173 35.83 -13.69 20.31
N GLY A 174 36.91 -13.71 19.51
CA GLY A 174 37.18 -12.66 18.52
C GLY A 174 36.29 -12.72 17.27
N SER A 175 35.85 -11.55 16.84
CA SER A 175 35.49 -11.24 15.46
C SER A 175 36.71 -10.66 14.73
N GLU A 176 37.24 -11.34 13.73
CA GLU A 176 37.86 -10.61 12.62
C GLU A 176 36.73 -10.00 11.79
N PRO A 177 36.79 -8.71 11.41
CA PRO A 177 35.87 -8.18 10.42
C PRO A 177 36.16 -8.87 9.08
N LEU A 178 35.12 -9.43 8.45
CA LEU A 178 35.24 -9.86 7.06
C LEU A 178 35.54 -8.62 6.20
N PRO A 179 36.53 -8.65 5.30
CA PRO A 179 36.76 -7.54 4.38
C PRO A 179 35.55 -7.40 3.44
N PRO A 180 35.19 -6.17 3.03
CA PRO A 180 34.09 -5.96 2.09
C PRO A 180 34.34 -6.70 0.76
N PRO A 181 33.27 -7.08 0.03
CA PRO A 181 33.39 -7.79 -1.24
C PRO A 181 34.24 -6.98 -2.23
N ARG A 182 35.25 -7.65 -2.78
CA ARG A 182 36.33 -7.03 -3.57
C ARG A 182 36.07 -7.24 -5.05
N ARG A 183 35.72 -6.19 -5.78
CA ARG A 183 35.57 -6.22 -7.24
C ARG A 183 36.95 -6.15 -7.90
N ILE A 184 37.24 -7.11 -8.80
CA ILE A 184 38.57 -7.32 -9.39
C ILE A 184 38.66 -6.77 -10.83
N ALA A 185 37.58 -6.88 -11.59
CA ALA A 185 37.46 -6.26 -12.91
C ALA A 185 36.79 -4.90 -12.79
N ALA A 186 37.25 -3.93 -13.57
CA ALA A 186 36.57 -2.65 -13.77
C ALA A 186 36.14 -2.53 -15.24
N ASN A 187 35.01 -1.88 -15.48
CA ASN A 187 34.60 -1.40 -16.80
C ASN A 187 35.32 -0.07 -17.10
N PRO A 188 35.37 0.37 -18.38
CA PRO A 188 35.81 1.72 -18.71
C PRO A 188 35.07 2.78 -17.89
N LEU A 189 35.76 3.86 -17.55
CA LEU A 189 35.26 5.03 -16.79
C LEU A 189 34.86 4.77 -15.31
N GLU A 190 34.96 3.53 -14.82
CA GLU A 190 34.80 3.25 -13.38
C GLU A 190 36.02 3.70 -12.53
N VAL A 191 37.21 3.76 -13.14
CA VAL A 191 38.36 4.49 -12.60
C VAL A 191 38.89 5.38 -13.71
N VAL A 192 38.86 6.69 -13.48
CA VAL A 192 39.34 7.70 -14.45
C VAL A 192 40.60 8.40 -13.96
N ILE A 193 41.42 8.86 -14.89
CA ILE A 193 42.41 9.90 -14.64
C ILE A 193 41.62 11.20 -14.48
N SER A 194 41.74 11.83 -13.32
CA SER A 194 40.96 13.02 -12.92
C SER A 194 41.77 14.30 -12.98
N GLU A 195 43.06 14.23 -12.66
CA GLU A 195 43.99 15.37 -12.66
C GLU A 195 45.39 14.95 -13.15
N VAL A 196 46.06 15.83 -13.89
CA VAL A 196 47.45 15.66 -14.35
C VAL A 196 48.22 16.98 -14.25
N ALA A 197 49.18 17.06 -13.34
CA ALA A 197 50.06 18.22 -13.18
C ALA A 197 51.37 18.05 -13.97
N TRP A 198 51.26 17.98 -15.29
CA TRP A 198 52.36 17.75 -16.22
C TRP A 198 53.46 18.84 -16.24
N ALA A 199 53.23 19.98 -15.58
CA ALA A 199 54.16 21.11 -15.55
C ALA A 199 55.00 21.21 -14.26
N GLY A 200 54.71 20.38 -13.25
CA GLY A 200 55.25 20.51 -11.91
C GLY A 200 54.66 21.68 -11.10
N THR A 201 55.31 22.03 -10.00
CA THR A 201 54.90 23.10 -9.05
C THR A 201 55.72 24.38 -9.22
N ASP A 202 55.34 25.48 -8.53
CA ASP A 202 56.13 26.72 -8.48
C ASP A 202 57.47 26.53 -7.72
N ALA A 203 57.48 25.67 -6.70
CA ALA A 203 58.73 25.21 -6.06
C ALA A 203 59.66 24.48 -7.03
N ASN A 204 59.14 23.55 -7.85
CA ASN A 204 59.96 22.77 -8.78
C ASN A 204 59.15 22.16 -9.94
N ALA A 205 59.59 22.45 -11.17
CA ALA A 205 59.00 21.94 -12.41
C ALA A 205 59.23 20.43 -12.69
N ALA A 206 59.71 19.67 -11.69
CA ALA A 206 59.78 18.21 -11.73
C ALA A 206 58.83 17.53 -10.73
N ASP A 207 58.12 18.33 -9.91
CA ASP A 207 57.13 17.90 -8.92
C ASP A 207 55.79 17.62 -9.62
N GLU A 208 55.79 16.63 -10.51
CA GLU A 208 54.60 16.20 -11.27
C GLU A 208 53.76 15.23 -10.44
N TRP A 209 52.43 15.34 -10.55
CA TRP A 209 51.50 14.34 -10.02
C TRP A 209 50.44 13.94 -11.05
N ILE A 210 49.85 12.77 -10.82
CA ILE A 210 48.73 12.20 -11.57
C ILE A 210 47.70 11.73 -10.55
N GLU A 211 46.43 11.99 -10.77
CA GLU A 211 45.35 11.51 -9.90
C GLU A 211 44.41 10.56 -10.63
N LEU A 212 44.02 9.49 -9.93
CA LEU A 212 42.93 8.61 -10.32
C LEU A 212 41.72 8.81 -9.40
N ARG A 213 40.52 8.74 -9.94
CA ARG A 213 39.24 8.81 -9.21
C ARG A 213 38.40 7.56 -9.49
N ASN A 214 37.94 6.89 -8.44
CA ASN A 214 37.05 5.73 -8.52
C ASN A 214 35.59 6.20 -8.54
N ASN A 215 34.95 6.09 -9.70
CA ASN A 215 33.56 6.50 -9.93
C ASN A 215 32.51 5.51 -9.43
N THR A 216 32.93 4.46 -8.70
CA THR A 216 32.01 3.47 -8.11
C THR A 216 31.93 3.61 -6.59
N SER A 217 30.77 3.27 -6.04
CA SER A 217 30.48 3.04 -4.61
C SER A 217 31.20 1.82 -4.00
N SER A 218 32.04 1.10 -4.76
CA SER A 218 32.82 -0.05 -4.28
C SER A 218 34.33 0.22 -4.31
N PRO A 219 35.12 -0.26 -3.35
CA PRO A 219 36.58 -0.12 -3.39
C PRO A 219 37.18 -0.98 -4.51
N ILE A 220 37.96 -0.37 -5.40
CA ILE A 220 38.63 -1.04 -6.53
C ILE A 220 40.10 -1.31 -6.18
N THR A 221 40.58 -2.52 -6.46
CA THR A 221 42.00 -2.86 -6.25
C THR A 221 42.82 -2.55 -7.49
N LEU A 222 43.78 -1.63 -7.37
CA LEU A 222 44.71 -1.27 -8.46
C LEU A 222 45.92 -2.21 -8.58
N THR A 223 46.00 -3.26 -7.76
CA THR A 223 47.16 -4.17 -7.72
C THR A 223 47.27 -4.97 -9.02
N GLY A 224 48.30 -4.68 -9.82
CA GLY A 224 48.54 -5.32 -11.11
C GLY A 224 48.09 -4.48 -12.31
N TRP A 225 47.36 -3.39 -12.07
CA TRP A 225 47.03 -2.39 -13.08
C TRP A 225 48.29 -1.62 -13.50
N THR A 226 48.25 -1.00 -14.68
CA THR A 226 49.35 -0.18 -15.20
C THR A 226 48.85 1.16 -15.73
N LEU A 227 49.55 2.25 -15.40
CA LEU A 227 49.40 3.55 -16.04
C LEU A 227 50.65 3.82 -16.87
N VAL A 228 50.49 4.00 -18.18
CA VAL A 228 51.62 4.07 -19.12
C VAL A 228 51.50 5.27 -20.06
N ALA A 229 52.60 6.02 -20.19
CA ALA A 229 52.76 7.10 -21.14
C ALA A 229 53.17 6.58 -22.53
N ALA A 230 52.82 7.34 -23.58
CA ALA A 230 53.05 6.95 -24.97
C ALA A 230 54.54 6.73 -25.32
N ASP A 231 55.48 7.51 -24.76
CA ASP A 231 56.92 7.31 -24.99
C ASP A 231 57.51 6.11 -24.21
N GLY A 232 56.75 5.56 -23.26
CA GLY A 232 57.10 4.47 -22.37
C GLY A 232 57.58 4.89 -20.98
N THR A 233 57.61 6.19 -20.66
CA THR A 233 58.03 6.77 -19.39
C THR A 233 57.19 8.01 -19.02
N PRO A 234 56.38 7.99 -17.94
CA PRO A 234 56.26 6.95 -16.92
C PRO A 234 55.56 5.67 -17.40
N ASN A 235 55.93 4.56 -16.75
CA ASN A 235 55.27 3.27 -16.86
C ASN A 235 55.14 2.71 -15.45
N ILE A 236 53.98 2.96 -14.85
CA ILE A 236 53.69 2.80 -13.43
C ILE A 236 52.93 1.49 -13.26
N ALA A 237 53.47 0.55 -12.48
CA ALA A 237 52.71 -0.58 -11.97
C ALA A 237 51.99 -0.13 -10.70
N LEU A 238 50.66 -0.09 -10.73
CA LEU A 238 49.84 0.40 -9.62
C LEU A 238 49.69 -0.67 -8.54
N THR A 239 49.52 -0.22 -7.30
CA THR A 239 49.35 -1.06 -6.11
C THR A 239 48.34 -0.43 -5.15
N GLY A 240 47.86 -1.20 -4.18
CA GLY A 240 46.88 -0.71 -3.21
C GLY A 240 45.43 -0.82 -3.69
N VAL A 241 44.57 -0.01 -3.07
CA VAL A 241 43.11 0.03 -3.26
C VAL A 241 42.70 1.49 -3.28
N ILE A 242 41.94 1.89 -4.30
CA ILE A 242 41.23 3.17 -4.32
C ILE A 242 39.87 2.94 -3.67
N THR A 243 39.52 3.73 -2.66
CA THR A 243 38.24 3.54 -1.94
C THR A 243 37.06 3.87 -2.84
N ALA A 244 35.87 3.40 -2.46
CA ALA A 244 34.61 3.86 -3.06
C ALA A 244 34.57 5.39 -3.10
N ASN A 245 34.23 5.97 -4.26
CA ASN A 245 34.20 7.42 -4.48
C ASN A 245 35.49 8.19 -4.13
N GLY A 246 36.62 7.47 -3.98
CA GLY A 246 37.88 8.01 -3.51
C GLY A 246 38.86 8.37 -4.62
N TYR A 247 39.89 9.10 -4.22
CA TYR A 247 41.02 9.51 -5.05
C TYR A 247 42.25 8.65 -4.77
N PHE A 248 43.16 8.56 -5.73
CA PHE A 248 44.45 7.88 -5.59
C PHE A 248 45.55 8.74 -6.24
N LEU A 249 46.37 9.35 -5.40
CA LEU A 249 47.38 10.34 -5.77
C LEU A 249 48.72 9.66 -6.05
N LEU A 250 49.27 9.92 -7.24
CA LEU A 250 50.57 9.44 -7.69
C LEU A 250 51.55 10.61 -7.78
N GLU A 251 52.56 10.65 -6.92
CA GLU A 251 53.60 11.68 -6.95
C GLU A 251 54.90 11.19 -7.57
N ARG A 252 55.59 12.08 -8.29
CA ARG A 252 56.85 11.79 -8.92
C ARG A 252 58.03 11.89 -7.94
N THR A 253 58.87 10.85 -7.95
CA THR A 253 60.16 10.73 -7.26
C THR A 253 60.17 10.73 -5.72
N ASP A 254 59.36 11.55 -5.04
CA ASP A 254 59.18 11.53 -3.59
C ASP A 254 57.80 12.10 -3.17
N ASP A 255 57.47 11.93 -1.89
CA ASP A 255 56.19 12.26 -1.23
C ASP A 255 56.25 13.70 -0.68
N ASN A 256 56.55 14.65 -1.58
CA ASN A 256 56.80 16.05 -1.26
C ASN A 256 56.44 16.99 -2.44
N THR A 257 55.80 16.47 -3.50
CA THR A 257 55.17 17.29 -4.55
C THR A 257 53.95 18.00 -3.96
N VAL A 258 53.11 17.27 -3.21
CA VAL A 258 52.05 17.83 -2.35
C VAL A 258 52.45 17.67 -0.88
N SER A 259 53.20 18.64 -0.37
CA SER A 259 53.94 18.54 0.90
C SER A 259 53.08 18.32 2.17
N ASP A 260 51.77 18.56 2.10
CA ASP A 260 50.80 18.41 3.19
C ASP A 260 49.71 17.35 2.94
N ILE A 261 49.67 16.71 1.76
CA ILE A 261 48.74 15.64 1.42
C ILE A 261 49.54 14.42 0.94
N PRO A 262 49.62 13.32 1.70
CA PRO A 262 50.47 12.18 1.33
C PRO A 262 49.96 11.48 0.07
N ALA A 263 50.88 11.16 -0.84
CA ALA A 263 50.65 10.33 -2.01
C ALA A 263 50.28 8.89 -1.61
N ASP A 264 49.43 8.26 -2.41
CA ASP A 264 49.12 6.84 -2.23
C ASP A 264 50.19 5.93 -2.84
N GLN A 265 50.91 6.42 -3.87
CA GLN A 265 52.05 5.74 -4.44
C GLN A 265 53.04 6.71 -5.14
N ILE A 266 54.35 6.49 -4.92
CA ILE A 266 55.41 7.23 -5.61
C ILE A 266 55.82 6.53 -6.92
N TYR A 267 56.01 7.30 -7.99
CA TYR A 267 56.44 6.81 -9.30
C TYR A 267 57.74 7.45 -9.82
N THR A 268 58.25 6.93 -10.95
CA THR A 268 59.41 7.49 -11.65
C THR A 268 59.19 7.47 -13.16
N GLY A 269 59.70 8.51 -13.85
CA GLY A 269 59.38 8.83 -15.23
C GLY A 269 58.94 10.30 -15.27
N ALA A 270 59.08 10.97 -16.41
CA ALA A 270 58.76 12.38 -16.54
C ALA A 270 57.67 12.56 -17.59
N LEU A 271 56.70 13.43 -17.35
CA LEU A 271 55.70 13.78 -18.35
C LEU A 271 56.30 14.78 -19.35
N GLY A 272 56.00 14.63 -20.63
CA GLY A 272 56.41 15.60 -21.63
C GLY A 272 55.60 16.90 -21.55
N ASN A 273 56.20 18.04 -21.18
CA ASN A 273 55.51 19.37 -21.20
C ASN A 273 54.99 19.80 -22.59
N GLY A 274 55.30 19.05 -23.65
CA GLY A 274 54.81 19.29 -25.01
C GLY A 274 53.51 18.57 -25.35
N GLY A 275 52.94 17.80 -24.42
CA GLY A 275 51.84 16.86 -24.66
C GLY A 275 52.30 15.41 -24.68
N GLU A 276 51.49 14.53 -24.09
CA GLU A 276 51.70 13.08 -24.05
C GLU A 276 50.36 12.36 -23.80
N THR A 277 50.20 11.13 -24.31
CA THR A 277 49.03 10.30 -23.98
C THR A 277 49.33 9.42 -22.77
N LEU A 278 48.44 9.41 -21.79
CA LEU A 278 48.42 8.43 -20.70
C LEU A 278 47.36 7.36 -20.97
N THR A 279 47.64 6.11 -20.63
CA THR A 279 46.66 5.01 -20.69
C THR A 279 46.65 4.25 -19.37
N LEU A 280 45.49 4.22 -18.70
CA LEU A 280 45.22 3.38 -17.55
C LEU A 280 44.69 2.01 -18.00
N ARG A 281 45.25 0.93 -17.45
CA ARG A 281 44.89 -0.45 -17.80
C ARG A 281 44.77 -1.34 -16.58
N ASP A 282 43.82 -2.27 -16.63
CA ASP A 282 43.62 -3.28 -15.59
C ASP A 282 44.72 -4.37 -15.57
N ASP A 283 44.59 -5.34 -14.66
CA ASP A 283 45.51 -6.48 -14.52
C ASP A 283 45.52 -7.43 -15.73
N SER A 284 44.52 -7.30 -16.60
CA SER A 284 44.27 -8.07 -17.81
C SER A 284 44.69 -7.30 -19.08
N LEU A 285 45.23 -6.08 -18.92
CA LEU A 285 45.67 -5.13 -19.95
C LEU A 285 44.54 -4.52 -20.79
N ASN A 286 43.29 -4.58 -20.33
CA ASN A 286 42.18 -3.81 -20.92
C ASN A 286 42.40 -2.32 -20.63
N VAL A 287 42.05 -1.44 -21.57
CA VAL A 287 42.07 0.01 -21.31
C VAL A 287 40.82 0.37 -20.50
N ILE A 288 41.04 1.03 -19.37
CA ILE A 288 39.97 1.51 -18.48
C ILE A 288 39.70 2.99 -18.76
N ASP A 289 40.76 3.77 -18.98
CA ASP A 289 40.68 5.20 -19.26
C ASP A 289 41.99 5.73 -19.90
N THR A 290 41.94 6.93 -20.46
CA THR A 290 43.10 7.65 -21.01
C THR A 290 43.10 9.11 -20.56
N ALA A 291 44.22 9.79 -20.77
CA ALA A 291 44.26 11.25 -20.78
C ALA A 291 45.05 11.72 -22.01
N ASN A 292 44.50 12.68 -22.76
CA ASN A 292 45.09 13.24 -23.98
C ASN A 292 45.33 12.14 -25.04
N ALA A 293 44.29 11.34 -25.33
CA ALA A 293 44.31 10.17 -26.22
C ALA A 293 44.80 10.42 -27.65
N ASP A 294 44.68 11.64 -28.18
CA ASP A 294 45.11 11.98 -29.54
C ASP A 294 46.65 12.10 -29.68
N GLY A 295 47.36 12.31 -28.57
CA GLY A 295 48.79 12.55 -28.50
C GLY A 295 49.20 13.98 -28.91
N GLY A 296 48.26 14.91 -28.86
CA GLY A 296 48.43 16.35 -29.07
C GLY A 296 49.12 17.04 -27.90
N GLY A 297 49.17 18.36 -27.96
CA GLY A 297 49.61 19.19 -26.81
C GLY A 297 48.55 19.16 -25.72
N TRP A 298 48.96 19.16 -24.44
CA TRP A 298 48.04 19.07 -23.30
C TRP A 298 46.86 20.06 -23.43
N PRO A 299 45.59 19.59 -23.41
CA PRO A 299 44.41 20.44 -23.60
C PRO A 299 44.16 21.41 -22.44
N GLY A 300 44.65 21.10 -21.23
CA GLY A 300 44.61 22.00 -20.08
C GLY A 300 45.90 21.99 -19.25
N GLY A 301 45.91 22.77 -18.18
CA GLY A 301 47.09 23.00 -17.33
C GLY A 301 48.03 24.08 -17.88
N THR A 302 49.00 24.52 -17.07
CA THR A 302 49.94 25.58 -17.45
C THR A 302 51.36 25.37 -16.93
N THR A 303 52.33 25.94 -17.65
CA THR A 303 53.69 26.13 -17.12
C THR A 303 53.77 27.38 -16.23
N GLY A 304 54.91 27.59 -15.56
CA GLY A 304 55.20 28.81 -14.79
C GLY A 304 55.16 30.16 -15.54
N THR A 305 54.87 30.16 -16.85
CA THR A 305 54.59 31.39 -17.63
C THR A 305 53.11 31.57 -17.99
N GLY A 306 52.24 30.63 -17.61
CA GLY A 306 50.79 30.72 -17.76
C GLY A 306 50.11 31.50 -16.63
N SER A 307 48.78 31.51 -16.64
CA SER A 307 47.94 32.19 -15.66
C SER A 307 46.67 31.37 -15.39
N PRO A 308 46.48 30.80 -14.20
CA PRO A 308 47.46 30.72 -13.10
C PRO A 308 48.74 29.97 -13.54
N PRO A 309 49.92 30.24 -12.95
CA PRO A 309 51.16 29.54 -13.27
C PRO A 309 51.19 28.15 -12.60
N TYR A 310 51.81 27.16 -13.26
CA TYR A 310 51.92 25.79 -12.72
C TYR A 310 50.56 25.20 -12.32
N ALA A 311 49.58 25.38 -13.20
CA ALA A 311 48.23 24.86 -13.03
C ALA A 311 48.14 23.41 -13.53
N SER A 312 47.42 22.56 -12.80
CA SER A 312 47.11 21.21 -13.26
C SER A 312 46.09 21.22 -14.41
N MET A 313 46.11 20.13 -15.17
CA MET A 313 45.06 19.77 -16.12
C MET A 313 44.03 18.92 -15.36
N GLU A 314 42.78 19.37 -15.33
CA GLU A 314 41.70 18.76 -14.55
C GLU A 314 40.57 18.31 -15.49
N ARG A 315 40.03 17.10 -15.30
CA ARG A 315 38.93 16.58 -16.10
C ARG A 315 37.63 17.30 -15.73
N LEU A 316 36.86 17.71 -16.74
CA LEU A 316 35.66 18.51 -16.56
C LEU A 316 34.47 17.64 -16.13
N ASP A 317 34.29 16.52 -16.83
CA ASP A 317 33.31 15.48 -16.54
C ASP A 317 34.02 14.13 -16.38
N LEU A 318 33.92 13.56 -15.17
CA LEU A 318 34.49 12.27 -14.79
C LEU A 318 33.76 11.08 -15.42
N THR A 319 32.60 11.29 -16.02
CA THR A 319 31.65 10.29 -16.53
C THR A 319 31.73 10.14 -18.04
N VAL A 320 32.21 11.17 -18.73
CA VAL A 320 32.48 11.20 -20.17
C VAL A 320 33.90 10.71 -20.47
N ALA A 321 34.08 10.10 -21.63
CA ALA A 321 35.37 9.61 -22.10
C ALA A 321 36.41 10.74 -22.32
N ASP A 322 37.68 10.35 -22.38
CA ASP A 322 38.80 11.24 -22.65
C ASP A 322 38.69 11.89 -24.05
N SER A 323 38.69 13.22 -24.07
CA SER A 323 38.82 14.05 -25.26
C SER A 323 39.33 15.44 -24.86
N ASP A 324 39.98 16.18 -25.76
CA ASP A 324 40.47 17.54 -25.51
C ASP A 324 39.40 18.49 -24.95
N ALA A 325 38.13 18.27 -25.32
CA ALA A 325 36.99 19.06 -24.86
C ALA A 325 36.60 18.77 -23.41
N ASN A 326 37.02 17.63 -22.85
CA ASN A 326 36.74 17.19 -21.47
C ASN A 326 37.88 17.51 -20.48
N TRP A 327 38.82 18.38 -20.86
CA TRP A 327 39.93 18.80 -19.99
C TRP A 327 39.99 20.32 -19.83
N GLY A 328 40.02 20.76 -18.58
CA GLY A 328 40.18 22.14 -18.18
C GLY A 328 41.55 22.41 -17.54
N THR A 329 41.74 23.68 -17.17
CA THR A 329 42.88 24.15 -16.38
C THR A 329 42.36 24.56 -15.01
N ASN A 330 43.10 24.25 -13.94
CA ASN A 330 42.74 24.70 -12.58
C ASN A 330 42.42 26.20 -12.54
N ASP A 331 41.35 26.59 -11.84
CA ASP A 331 40.83 27.97 -11.83
C ASP A 331 41.72 28.98 -11.07
N GLY A 332 42.68 28.51 -10.27
CA GLY A 332 43.57 29.30 -9.42
C GLY A 332 42.89 29.88 -8.17
N LEU A 333 41.64 29.52 -7.91
CA LEU A 333 40.82 29.93 -6.77
C LEU A 333 40.58 28.73 -5.86
N THR A 334 39.97 27.68 -6.40
CA THR A 334 39.64 26.40 -5.78
C THR A 334 40.85 25.48 -5.88
N ARG A 335 41.47 25.23 -4.72
CA ARG A 335 42.83 24.67 -4.64
C ARG A 335 42.96 23.78 -3.40
N ASN A 336 43.69 22.68 -3.52
CA ASN A 336 44.01 21.81 -2.41
C ASN A 336 45.51 21.52 -2.34
N GLY A 337 46.05 21.46 -1.13
CA GLY A 337 47.46 21.16 -0.87
C GLY A 337 48.47 22.29 -1.14
N LEU A 338 49.72 22.03 -0.72
CA LEU A 338 50.85 22.95 -0.74
C LEU A 338 52.06 22.33 -1.46
N ASP A 339 52.79 23.12 -2.25
CA ASP A 339 54.07 22.70 -2.85
C ASP A 339 55.20 22.52 -1.80
N ALA A 340 56.36 22.03 -2.25
CA ALA A 340 57.54 21.80 -1.43
C ALA A 340 58.08 23.03 -0.66
N ASP A 341 57.78 24.26 -1.10
CA ASP A 341 58.16 25.51 -0.43
C ASP A 341 57.04 26.07 0.48
N GLY A 342 55.87 25.41 0.49
CA GLY A 342 54.70 25.76 1.30
C GLY A 342 53.74 26.76 0.63
N ASN A 343 53.81 26.92 -0.70
CA ASN A 343 52.86 27.74 -1.46
C ASN A 343 51.62 26.93 -1.85
N PRO A 344 50.41 27.52 -1.92
CA PRO A 344 49.22 26.81 -2.42
C PRO A 344 49.38 26.33 -3.86
N LEU A 345 49.08 25.05 -4.11
CA LEU A 345 49.06 24.47 -5.45
C LEU A 345 47.92 25.04 -6.28
N ASN A 346 48.13 25.25 -7.58
CA ASN A 346 47.05 25.53 -8.52
C ASN A 346 46.55 24.20 -9.10
N GLY A 347 45.97 23.38 -8.22
CA GLY A 347 45.39 22.07 -8.50
C GLY A 347 44.54 21.59 -7.32
N THR A 348 43.89 20.43 -7.46
CA THR A 348 42.96 19.87 -6.48
C THR A 348 43.26 18.43 -6.04
N PRO A 349 44.53 18.06 -5.73
CA PRO A 349 44.86 16.70 -5.31
C PRO A 349 44.04 16.26 -4.09
N LYS A 350 43.43 15.09 -4.18
CA LYS A 350 42.47 14.45 -3.27
C LYS A 350 41.21 15.27 -2.98
N ALA A 351 40.78 16.11 -3.91
CA ALA A 351 39.56 16.91 -3.84
C ALA A 351 38.79 16.88 -5.17
N ALA A 352 37.59 17.46 -5.19
CA ALA A 352 36.87 17.69 -6.43
C ALA A 352 37.61 18.71 -7.30
N ASN A 353 37.63 18.45 -8.62
CA ASN A 353 38.25 19.34 -9.60
C ASN A 353 37.68 20.76 -9.54
N SER A 354 38.55 21.75 -9.72
CA SER A 354 38.21 23.18 -9.75
C SER A 354 37.69 23.65 -11.09
N ALA A 355 38.17 23.04 -12.17
CA ALA A 355 37.85 23.43 -13.52
C ALA A 355 36.34 23.26 -13.69
N PRO A 356 35.58 24.35 -13.82
CA PRO A 356 34.13 24.23 -13.92
C PRO A 356 33.82 23.41 -15.17
N VAL A 357 32.82 22.52 -15.08
CA VAL A 357 32.05 22.12 -16.27
C VAL A 357 31.82 23.42 -17.03
N PRO A 358 32.23 23.53 -18.32
CA PRO A 358 32.14 24.78 -19.04
C PRO A 358 30.72 25.29 -18.88
N ALA A 359 30.54 26.47 -18.27
CA ALA A 359 29.22 27.08 -18.23
C ALA A 359 28.70 27.05 -19.67
N PRO A 360 27.51 26.48 -19.93
CA PRO A 360 27.07 26.13 -21.27
C PRO A 360 27.31 27.31 -22.18
N PRO A 361 27.94 27.08 -23.35
CA PRO A 361 28.56 28.13 -24.13
C PRO A 361 27.55 29.25 -24.32
N GLN A 362 27.91 30.51 -24.00
CA GLN A 362 26.97 31.63 -24.00
C GLN A 362 26.24 31.75 -25.36
N ALA A 363 25.08 31.13 -25.41
CA ALA A 363 24.29 30.86 -26.59
C ALA A 363 22.80 30.93 -26.24
N ILE A 364 22.00 30.64 -27.24
CA ILE A 364 20.57 30.41 -27.14
C ILE A 364 20.34 28.93 -26.82
N VAL A 365 19.31 28.62 -26.03
CA VAL A 365 18.99 27.26 -25.60
C VAL A 365 17.57 26.87 -26.02
N ILE A 366 17.33 25.58 -26.24
CA ILE A 366 16.02 24.97 -26.29
C ILE A 366 15.45 25.01 -24.87
N SER A 367 14.33 25.70 -24.69
CA SER A 367 13.73 25.99 -23.38
C SER A 367 12.46 25.18 -23.12
N GLU A 368 11.74 24.82 -24.17
CA GLU A 368 10.58 23.92 -24.06
C GLU A 368 10.45 23.02 -25.29
N VAL A 369 10.04 21.76 -25.08
CA VAL A 369 9.69 20.82 -26.14
C VAL A 369 8.34 20.17 -25.85
N VAL A 370 7.38 20.38 -26.76
CA VAL A 370 6.08 19.70 -26.82
C VAL A 370 6.14 18.69 -27.96
N TYR A 371 6.33 17.40 -27.65
CA TYR A 371 6.36 16.32 -28.65
C TYR A 371 5.05 15.52 -28.68
N ASP A 372 4.51 15.09 -27.52
CA ASP A 372 3.26 14.32 -27.41
C ASP A 372 2.03 15.23 -27.57
N GLY A 373 1.76 15.62 -28.82
CA GLY A 373 0.75 16.60 -29.20
C GLY A 373 -0.70 16.12 -28.99
N THR A 374 -1.53 16.98 -28.41
CA THR A 374 -2.94 16.66 -28.08
C THR A 374 -3.87 16.66 -29.30
N THR A 375 -3.43 17.17 -30.47
CA THR A 375 -4.31 17.28 -31.65
C THR A 375 -4.52 15.93 -32.34
N PRO A 376 -5.71 15.31 -32.26
CA PRO A 376 -5.87 13.91 -32.64
C PRO A 376 -5.60 13.67 -34.13
N SER A 377 -4.73 12.72 -34.44
CA SER A 377 -4.29 12.27 -35.77
C SER A 377 -3.36 13.19 -36.57
N THR A 378 -2.90 14.32 -36.01
CA THR A 378 -1.95 15.20 -36.71
C THR A 378 -0.83 15.80 -35.86
N GLU A 379 -0.94 15.84 -34.52
CA GLU A 379 0.12 16.34 -33.61
C GLU A 379 0.68 17.70 -34.06
N GLY A 380 -0.14 18.56 -34.69
CA GLY A 380 0.33 19.84 -35.25
C GLY A 380 0.53 20.92 -34.20
N ASP A 381 0.16 20.65 -32.95
CA ASP A 381 0.52 21.39 -31.75
C ASP A 381 1.89 21.00 -31.16
N GLU A 382 2.62 20.06 -31.78
CA GLU A 382 4.07 19.90 -31.58
C GLU A 382 4.77 21.25 -31.73
N SER A 383 5.69 21.57 -30.81
CA SER A 383 6.45 22.80 -30.84
C SER A 383 7.74 22.74 -30.04
N VAL A 384 8.67 23.62 -30.40
CA VAL A 384 9.94 23.85 -29.69
C VAL A 384 10.08 25.34 -29.41
N GLU A 385 10.43 25.67 -28.18
CA GLU A 385 10.79 27.01 -27.75
C GLU A 385 12.31 27.18 -27.69
N ILE A 386 12.80 28.31 -28.18
CA ILE A 386 14.20 28.73 -28.06
C ILE A 386 14.26 30.01 -27.24
N TYR A 387 15.07 30.01 -26.19
CA TYR A 387 15.27 31.10 -25.24
C TYR A 387 16.65 31.73 -25.42
N ASN A 388 16.75 33.04 -25.23
CA ASN A 388 18.00 33.78 -25.22
C ASN A 388 18.35 34.30 -23.81
N PRO A 389 19.20 33.58 -23.05
CA PRO A 389 19.69 34.04 -21.75
C PRO A 389 20.68 35.21 -21.83
N LEU A 390 21.20 35.51 -23.02
CA LEU A 390 22.28 36.46 -23.15
C LEU A 390 21.80 37.90 -22.98
N THR A 391 22.65 38.73 -22.39
CA THR A 391 22.45 40.18 -22.29
C THR A 391 22.53 40.93 -23.65
N ILE A 392 22.66 40.21 -24.77
CA ILE A 392 22.74 40.73 -26.13
C ILE A 392 21.66 40.14 -27.04
N THR A 393 21.23 40.90 -28.04
CA THR A 393 20.38 40.38 -29.12
C THR A 393 21.18 39.44 -30.01
N VAL A 394 20.70 38.21 -30.19
CA VAL A 394 21.29 37.20 -31.08
C VAL A 394 20.60 37.25 -32.44
N SER A 395 21.38 37.10 -33.52
CA SER A 395 20.84 36.92 -34.87
C SER A 395 20.66 35.44 -35.15
N LEU A 396 19.45 35.03 -35.48
CA LEU A 396 19.14 33.66 -35.91
C LEU A 396 19.28 33.48 -37.44
N GLU A 397 19.83 34.48 -38.14
CA GLU A 397 20.25 34.31 -39.52
C GLU A 397 21.20 33.10 -39.61
N ASP A 398 20.78 32.11 -40.39
CA ASP A 398 21.49 30.87 -40.70
C ASP A 398 21.54 29.82 -39.57
N TYR A 399 20.82 30.04 -38.46
CA TYR A 399 20.46 28.98 -37.51
C TYR A 399 19.36 28.07 -38.07
N LYS A 400 19.29 26.84 -37.55
CA LYS A 400 18.28 25.83 -37.92
C LYS A 400 17.75 25.15 -36.66
N VAL A 401 16.55 24.62 -36.75
CA VAL A 401 16.00 23.65 -35.80
C VAL A 401 15.41 22.47 -36.57
N GLY A 402 15.59 21.25 -36.07
CA GLY A 402 15.19 20.01 -36.75
C GLY A 402 15.23 18.80 -35.82
N ASP A 403 14.58 17.74 -36.27
CA ASP A 403 14.62 16.38 -35.70
C ASP A 403 15.80 15.56 -36.25
N GLU A 404 16.30 15.85 -37.45
CA GLU A 404 17.43 15.09 -38.03
C GLU A 404 18.75 15.24 -37.25
N GLU A 405 19.23 14.12 -36.71
CA GLU A 405 20.46 13.99 -35.92
C GLU A 405 21.74 13.95 -36.78
N THR A 406 21.64 13.45 -38.03
CA THR A 406 22.80 13.25 -38.92
C THR A 406 22.76 14.10 -40.19
N GLN A 407 23.88 14.74 -40.56
CA GLN A 407 23.95 15.43 -41.86
C GLN A 407 23.73 14.47 -43.05
N GLY A 408 22.58 14.60 -43.70
CA GLY A 408 22.22 13.94 -44.95
C GLY A 408 21.13 12.86 -44.86
N GLY A 409 20.47 12.68 -43.71
CA GLY A 409 19.46 11.64 -43.54
C GLY A 409 18.03 12.00 -43.95
N GLY A 410 17.08 11.33 -43.29
CA GLY A 410 15.70 11.15 -43.72
C GLY A 410 14.63 12.05 -43.09
N GLU A 411 15.00 12.90 -42.14
CA GLU A 411 14.14 13.67 -41.22
C GLU A 411 14.26 15.19 -41.45
N GLY A 412 13.60 15.99 -40.64
CA GLY A 412 13.46 17.43 -40.85
C GLY A 412 14.67 18.24 -40.36
N MET A 413 15.02 19.26 -41.14
CA MET A 413 15.89 20.34 -40.66
C MET A 413 15.45 21.65 -41.33
N TYR A 414 15.28 22.71 -40.55
CA TYR A 414 14.60 23.93 -40.99
C TYR A 414 15.35 25.18 -40.52
N ARG A 415 15.75 26.04 -41.47
CA ARG A 415 16.45 27.31 -41.25
C ARG A 415 15.45 28.44 -40.93
N PHE A 416 15.82 29.31 -40.01
CA PHE A 416 15.07 30.54 -39.72
C PHE A 416 15.03 31.49 -40.94
N PRO A 417 13.95 32.28 -41.11
CA PRO A 417 13.89 33.33 -42.12
C PRO A 417 15.03 34.36 -41.98
N PRO A 418 15.56 34.91 -43.10
CA PRO A 418 16.62 35.91 -43.05
C PRO A 418 16.21 37.18 -42.27
N GLY A 419 17.07 37.60 -41.34
CA GLY A 419 16.83 38.76 -40.48
C GLY A 419 16.05 38.46 -39.19
N THR A 420 15.75 37.19 -38.88
CA THR A 420 15.25 36.79 -37.55
C THR A 420 16.29 37.11 -36.48
N VAL A 421 15.83 37.69 -35.37
CA VAL A 421 16.63 38.00 -34.18
C VAL A 421 15.85 37.62 -32.93
N ILE A 422 16.56 37.23 -31.88
CA ILE A 422 15.99 37.00 -30.54
C ILE A 422 16.64 37.99 -29.57
N THR A 423 15.82 38.70 -28.78
CA THR A 423 16.28 39.71 -27.83
C THR A 423 16.74 39.07 -26.51
N PRO A 424 17.50 39.78 -25.67
CA PRO A 424 17.78 39.32 -24.30
C PRO A 424 16.49 38.99 -23.56
N ASP A 425 16.49 37.92 -22.77
CA ASP A 425 15.39 37.59 -21.86
C ASP A 425 14.04 37.42 -22.59
N THR A 426 14.08 36.78 -23.77
CA THR A 426 12.88 36.48 -24.58
C THR A 426 13.00 35.12 -25.25
N CYS A 427 11.85 34.51 -25.53
CA CYS A 427 11.72 33.26 -26.25
C CYS A 427 11.18 33.45 -27.68
N LEU A 428 11.36 32.43 -28.52
CA LEU A 428 10.71 32.27 -29.83
C LEU A 428 10.16 30.86 -29.94
N VAL A 429 8.89 30.73 -30.33
CA VAL A 429 8.21 29.43 -30.48
C VAL A 429 8.13 29.03 -31.95
N VAL A 430 8.62 27.83 -32.27
CA VAL A 430 8.52 27.20 -33.59
C VAL A 430 7.57 26.01 -33.50
N ALA A 431 6.42 26.08 -34.15
CA ALA A 431 5.43 25.00 -34.14
C ALA A 431 5.41 24.19 -35.44
N ARG A 432 4.93 22.94 -35.36
CA ARG A 432 4.67 22.11 -36.53
C ARG A 432 3.62 22.77 -37.44
N ASN A 433 2.51 23.29 -36.89
CA ASN A 433 1.55 24.12 -37.61
C ASN A 433 0.89 25.18 -36.72
N ALA A 434 0.90 26.43 -37.17
CA ALA A 434 0.43 27.58 -36.39
C ALA A 434 -1.07 27.51 -36.04
N ALA A 435 -1.92 26.97 -36.92
CA ALA A 435 -3.35 26.88 -36.68
C ALA A 435 -3.73 25.85 -35.60
N GLN A 436 -2.96 24.75 -35.47
CA GLN A 436 -3.18 23.74 -34.43
C GLN A 436 -2.60 24.20 -33.08
N PHE A 437 -1.38 24.74 -33.08
CA PHE A 437 -0.80 25.41 -31.89
C PHE A 437 -1.74 26.49 -31.32
N GLN A 438 -2.25 27.38 -32.18
CA GLN A 438 -3.15 28.47 -31.75
C GLN A 438 -4.52 27.98 -31.26
N ALA A 439 -4.97 26.80 -31.69
CA ALA A 439 -6.19 26.18 -31.17
C ALA A 439 -6.01 25.64 -29.75
N ARG A 440 -4.78 25.25 -29.36
CA ARG A 440 -4.41 24.77 -28.02
C ARG A 440 -4.08 25.93 -27.07
N PHE A 441 -3.11 26.77 -27.44
CA PHE A 441 -2.54 27.79 -26.55
C PHE A 441 -3.19 29.18 -26.67
N GLY A 442 -4.05 29.40 -27.67
CA GLY A 442 -4.82 30.65 -27.82
C GLY A 442 -4.06 31.82 -28.45
N PHE A 443 -2.74 31.72 -28.63
CA PHE A 443 -1.89 32.66 -29.37
C PHE A 443 -1.16 31.96 -30.53
N TYR A 444 -0.58 32.73 -31.45
CA TYR A 444 0.18 32.18 -32.59
C TYR A 444 1.66 32.00 -32.22
N PRO A 445 2.32 30.93 -32.70
CA PRO A 445 3.76 30.79 -32.56
C PRO A 445 4.48 31.82 -33.47
N ASP A 446 5.76 32.06 -33.22
CA ASP A 446 6.56 32.99 -34.03
C ASP A 446 6.85 32.44 -35.43
N PHE A 447 6.96 31.12 -35.57
CA PHE A 447 7.20 30.43 -36.84
C PHE A 447 6.39 29.13 -36.97
N GLU A 448 6.11 28.72 -38.21
CA GLU A 448 5.57 27.38 -38.49
C GLU A 448 6.35 26.59 -39.54
N MET A 449 6.42 25.27 -39.39
CA MET A 449 7.18 24.39 -40.30
C MET A 449 6.35 23.76 -41.43
N ARG A 450 5.05 23.54 -41.21
CA ARG A 450 4.21 22.74 -42.12
C ARG A 450 2.91 23.46 -42.50
N THR A 451 3.00 24.23 -43.58
CA THR A 451 1.88 24.99 -44.17
C THR A 451 0.98 24.18 -45.12
N SER A 452 1.24 22.89 -45.35
CA SER A 452 0.37 22.06 -46.21
C SER A 452 0.36 20.56 -45.90
N GLY A 453 -0.83 19.97 -46.08
CA GLY A 453 -1.09 18.54 -45.92
C GLY A 453 -2.57 18.28 -45.62
N SER A 454 -2.95 17.02 -45.37
CA SER A 454 -4.26 16.73 -44.80
C SER A 454 -4.23 17.08 -43.31
N GLY A 455 -4.93 18.15 -42.90
CA GLY A 455 -5.01 18.61 -41.50
C GLY A 455 -4.16 19.84 -41.19
N TYR A 456 -3.13 20.13 -41.97
CA TYR A 456 -2.26 21.30 -41.80
C TYR A 456 -2.67 22.41 -42.78
N THR A 457 -3.12 23.53 -42.22
CA THR A 457 -3.50 24.73 -43.00
C THR A 457 -2.51 25.84 -42.71
N ASP A 458 -1.88 26.36 -43.77
CA ASP A 458 -1.12 27.61 -43.79
C ASP A 458 -1.84 28.73 -43.00
N THR A 459 -1.12 29.39 -42.10
CA THR A 459 -1.56 30.58 -41.38
C THR A 459 -0.74 31.80 -41.87
N PRO A 460 -1.15 32.51 -42.93
CA PRO A 460 -0.27 33.45 -43.65
C PRO A 460 0.19 34.71 -42.89
N SER A 461 -0.17 34.83 -41.61
CA SER A 461 0.34 35.83 -40.67
C SER A 461 1.52 35.35 -39.83
N VAL A 462 1.76 34.04 -39.76
CA VAL A 462 2.93 33.41 -39.12
C VAL A 462 3.97 33.11 -40.21
N PRO A 463 5.24 33.52 -40.07
CA PRO A 463 6.29 33.20 -41.03
C PRO A 463 6.65 31.71 -41.11
N ASP A 464 6.74 31.18 -42.34
CA ASP A 464 7.24 29.83 -42.63
C ASP A 464 8.74 29.65 -42.32
N MET A 465 9.10 28.55 -41.66
CA MET A 465 10.48 28.05 -41.60
C MET A 465 10.91 27.47 -42.96
N THR A 466 12.19 27.65 -43.35
CA THR A 466 12.68 27.20 -44.66
C THR A 466 13.47 25.90 -44.56
N ARG A 467 13.02 24.84 -45.24
CA ARG A 467 13.71 23.53 -45.28
C ARG A 467 15.19 23.64 -45.65
N TYR A 468 16.05 23.03 -44.84
CA TYR A 468 17.50 22.98 -45.00
C TYR A 468 17.95 21.59 -45.51
N THR A 469 17.60 21.27 -46.75
CA THR A 469 17.78 19.93 -47.37
C THR A 469 19.22 19.51 -47.63
N THR A 470 20.20 20.26 -47.13
CA THR A 470 21.62 19.88 -47.07
C THR A 470 21.96 19.14 -45.77
N TRP A 471 21.10 19.22 -44.76
CA TRP A 471 21.14 18.41 -43.55
C TRP A 471 20.04 17.34 -43.61
N GLY A 472 18.81 17.63 -43.16
CA GLY A 472 17.68 16.70 -43.20
C GLY A 472 16.84 16.82 -44.48
N THR A 473 16.48 15.70 -45.11
CA THR A 473 15.68 15.69 -46.36
C THR A 473 14.18 15.43 -46.16
N GLY A 474 13.78 15.08 -44.94
CA GLY A 474 12.46 14.62 -44.51
C GLY A 474 11.45 15.71 -44.19
N SER A 475 10.68 15.51 -43.13
CA SER A 475 9.67 16.45 -42.62
C SER A 475 9.55 16.27 -41.12
N TRP A 476 9.44 17.38 -40.39
CA TRP A 476 9.30 17.42 -38.95
C TRP A 476 8.18 16.49 -38.41
N ALA A 477 8.53 15.60 -37.49
CA ALA A 477 7.62 14.68 -36.84
C ALA A 477 8.19 14.13 -35.52
N LEU A 478 8.08 14.89 -34.42
CA LEU A 478 8.57 14.44 -33.12
C LEU A 478 7.83 13.16 -32.67
N ALA A 479 8.53 12.03 -32.65
CA ALA A 479 7.92 10.72 -32.44
C ALA A 479 7.58 10.45 -30.96
N ASN A 480 6.33 10.11 -30.66
CA ASN A 480 5.87 9.87 -29.29
C ASN A 480 6.55 8.66 -28.61
N ASP A 481 7.20 7.76 -29.36
CA ASP A 481 8.03 6.67 -28.81
C ASP A 481 9.52 7.06 -28.63
N GLY A 482 9.97 8.19 -29.15
CA GLY A 482 11.30 8.76 -28.89
C GLY A 482 11.94 9.41 -30.10
N ASP A 483 12.56 10.56 -29.88
CA ASP A 483 13.11 11.43 -30.91
C ASP A 483 14.09 12.44 -30.27
N GLU A 484 14.61 13.35 -31.11
CA GLU A 484 15.51 14.42 -30.75
C GLU A 484 15.11 15.76 -31.37
N VAL A 485 15.68 16.84 -30.82
CA VAL A 485 15.58 18.20 -31.35
C VAL A 485 16.96 18.80 -31.31
N LEU A 486 17.49 19.20 -32.47
CA LEU A 486 18.78 19.87 -32.59
C LEU A 486 18.57 21.35 -32.93
N LEU A 487 19.25 22.24 -32.18
CA LEU A 487 19.44 23.64 -32.53
C LEU A 487 20.82 23.78 -33.17
N LEU A 488 20.86 24.02 -34.49
CA LEU A 488 22.11 24.17 -35.23
C LEU A 488 22.47 25.64 -35.45
N GLY A 489 23.75 25.96 -35.22
CA GLY A 489 24.35 27.27 -35.48
C GLY A 489 24.62 27.52 -36.97
N PRO A 490 25.16 28.70 -37.33
CA PRO A 490 25.35 29.14 -38.71
C PRO A 490 26.28 28.26 -39.56
N SER A 491 27.17 27.50 -38.94
CA SER A 491 28.18 26.64 -39.58
C SER A 491 27.79 25.15 -39.60
N ASP A 492 26.56 24.82 -39.20
CA ASP A 492 26.04 23.46 -38.99
C ASP A 492 26.64 22.75 -37.75
N GLU A 493 27.12 23.53 -36.77
CA GLU A 493 27.47 23.08 -35.43
C GLU A 493 26.21 22.89 -34.56
N ILE A 494 26.19 21.89 -33.68
CA ILE A 494 25.17 21.79 -32.62
C ILE A 494 25.43 22.90 -31.60
N VAL A 495 24.37 23.62 -31.24
CA VAL A 495 24.38 24.72 -30.25
C VAL A 495 23.68 24.29 -28.96
N ASP A 496 22.58 23.53 -29.09
CA ASP A 496 21.84 22.85 -28.02
C ASP A 496 21.13 21.64 -28.66
N ALA A 497 20.88 20.60 -27.88
CA ALA A 497 20.08 19.45 -28.27
C ALA A 497 19.21 18.93 -27.11
N VAL A 498 18.04 18.40 -27.44
CA VAL A 498 17.16 17.68 -26.51
C VAL A 498 16.87 16.30 -27.09
N ALA A 499 16.94 15.25 -26.28
CA ALA A 499 16.55 13.89 -26.68
C ALA A 499 15.61 13.29 -25.63
N PHE A 500 14.67 12.45 -26.08
CA PHE A 500 13.65 11.87 -25.19
C PHE A 500 13.25 10.44 -25.56
N ARG A 501 12.79 9.67 -24.55
CA ARG A 501 12.44 8.25 -24.66
C ARG A 501 13.51 7.42 -25.38
N ASN A 502 13.25 6.94 -26.60
CA ASN A 502 14.17 6.14 -27.43
C ASN A 502 15.04 6.96 -28.41
N GLY A 503 15.08 8.30 -28.30
CA GLY A 503 15.89 9.17 -29.16
C GLY A 503 17.42 8.92 -29.07
N ALA A 504 18.18 9.57 -29.94
CA ALA A 504 19.61 9.35 -30.15
C ALA A 504 20.52 10.21 -29.26
N TYR A 505 20.30 10.19 -27.94
CA TYR A 505 21.06 10.95 -26.91
C TYR A 505 22.57 11.06 -27.23
N ALA A 506 23.25 9.92 -27.36
CA ALA A 506 24.70 9.85 -27.59
C ALA A 506 25.16 10.33 -28.99
N THR A 507 24.24 10.46 -29.95
CA THR A 507 24.52 11.03 -31.29
C THR A 507 24.47 12.56 -31.26
N VAL A 508 23.51 13.13 -30.52
CA VAL A 508 23.31 14.58 -30.42
C VAL A 508 24.15 15.24 -29.31
N GLY A 509 24.74 14.44 -28.42
CA GLY A 509 25.71 14.87 -27.41
C GLY A 509 25.23 14.85 -25.96
N VAL A 510 23.99 14.42 -25.72
CA VAL A 510 23.34 14.47 -24.39
C VAL A 510 23.25 13.10 -23.71
N THR A 511 22.87 13.13 -22.43
CA THR A 511 22.72 12.00 -21.51
C THR A 511 21.43 12.17 -20.68
N GLY A 512 21.13 11.21 -19.78
CA GLY A 512 19.92 11.19 -18.96
C GLY A 512 18.66 10.84 -19.75
N THR A 513 17.83 9.91 -19.29
CA THR A 513 16.59 9.52 -20.00
C THR A 513 15.38 10.22 -19.42
N VAL A 514 14.60 10.92 -20.26
CA VAL A 514 13.37 11.63 -19.84
C VAL A 514 12.16 11.29 -20.72
N SER A 515 10.95 11.46 -20.16
CA SER A 515 9.70 11.37 -20.92
C SER A 515 8.59 12.25 -20.34
N ALA A 516 7.97 13.12 -21.14
CA ALA A 516 6.80 13.92 -20.76
C ALA A 516 5.55 13.38 -21.50
N PRO A 517 4.61 12.70 -20.85
CA PRO A 517 3.44 12.10 -21.52
C PRO A 517 2.36 13.15 -21.85
N GLU A 518 1.52 12.93 -22.88
CA GLU A 518 0.36 13.80 -23.20
C GLU A 518 -0.43 14.15 -21.91
N PRO A 519 -0.63 15.44 -21.57
CA PRO A 519 -0.39 16.65 -22.36
C PRO A 519 0.90 17.43 -22.02
N LYS A 520 1.82 16.88 -21.22
CA LYS A 520 3.00 17.55 -20.65
C LYS A 520 4.08 17.92 -21.69
N SER A 521 5.02 18.80 -21.31
CA SER A 521 6.24 19.17 -22.04
C SER A 521 7.49 18.94 -21.18
N PHE A 522 8.66 19.01 -21.83
CA PHE A 522 9.93 19.26 -21.14
C PHE A 522 10.18 20.77 -21.07
N GLN A 523 10.48 21.32 -19.90
CA GLN A 523 10.79 22.74 -19.70
C GLN A 523 12.16 22.89 -19.02
N ARG A 524 13.13 23.52 -19.71
CA ARG A 524 14.50 23.70 -19.20
C ARG A 524 14.49 24.69 -18.05
N VAL A 525 15.06 24.30 -16.91
CA VAL A 525 15.09 25.17 -15.72
C VAL A 525 16.18 26.23 -15.88
N GLU A 526 15.75 27.45 -16.25
CA GLU A 526 16.57 28.64 -16.54
C GLU A 526 17.48 28.49 -17.77
N ASP A 527 18.73 28.93 -17.68
CA ASP A 527 19.76 28.82 -18.72
C ASP A 527 20.77 27.71 -18.42
N TRP A 528 20.40 26.82 -17.51
CA TRP A 528 21.21 25.67 -17.13
C TRP A 528 21.07 24.55 -18.15
N ASP A 529 22.21 24.15 -18.68
CA ASP A 529 22.38 23.11 -19.67
C ASP A 529 23.66 22.36 -19.31
N SER A 530 23.51 21.09 -18.97
CA SER A 530 24.58 20.21 -18.48
C SER A 530 24.76 18.96 -19.33
N ASP A 531 24.12 18.93 -20.51
CA ASP A 531 24.02 17.75 -21.37
C ASP A 531 23.41 16.52 -20.65
N ASP A 532 22.68 16.71 -19.54
CA ASP A 532 21.90 15.68 -18.82
C ASP A 532 20.43 16.12 -18.76
N MET A 533 19.58 15.47 -19.55
CA MET A 533 18.16 15.79 -19.67
C MET A 533 17.41 15.64 -18.33
N GLN A 534 17.85 14.74 -17.44
CA GLN A 534 17.26 14.57 -16.11
C GLN A 534 17.69 15.68 -15.14
N ALA A 535 18.86 16.31 -15.33
CA ALA A 535 19.34 17.44 -14.52
C ALA A 535 18.82 18.81 -15.02
N ASP A 536 18.41 18.87 -16.28
CA ASP A 536 18.11 20.11 -16.99
C ASP A 536 16.60 20.44 -17.06
N PHE A 537 15.73 19.44 -17.20
CA PHE A 537 14.32 19.64 -17.55
C PHE A 537 13.31 19.25 -16.46
N VAL A 538 12.26 20.06 -16.35
CA VAL A 538 11.01 19.81 -15.61
C VAL A 538 9.96 19.23 -16.56
N ILE A 539 9.11 18.35 -16.05
CA ILE A 539 7.99 17.71 -16.77
C ILE A 539 6.68 18.35 -16.31
N ASP A 540 6.23 19.42 -16.98
CA ASP A 540 4.99 20.12 -16.60
C ASP A 540 4.01 20.43 -17.75
N GLN A 541 2.85 21.02 -17.41
CA GLN A 541 1.87 21.52 -18.37
C GLN A 541 2.54 22.57 -19.25
N PRO A 542 2.42 22.50 -20.59
CA PRO A 542 3.20 23.38 -21.43
C PRO A 542 2.82 24.86 -21.27
N ASP A 543 3.83 25.71 -21.12
CA ASP A 543 3.68 27.17 -20.93
C ASP A 543 4.50 27.98 -21.96
N PRO A 544 4.27 27.75 -23.28
CA PRO A 544 5.09 28.34 -24.31
C PRO A 544 4.96 29.87 -24.37
N GLY A 545 6.06 30.52 -24.73
CA GLY A 545 6.24 31.97 -24.84
C GLY A 545 7.09 32.57 -23.72
N GLN A 546 7.56 31.78 -22.75
CA GLN A 546 8.29 32.23 -21.57
C GLN A 546 9.14 31.10 -20.95
N PRO A 547 10.39 31.40 -20.53
CA PRO A 547 11.29 30.37 -20.01
C PRO A 547 10.92 30.02 -18.56
N LEU A 548 11.05 28.74 -18.18
CA LEU A 548 10.87 28.33 -16.80
C LEU A 548 11.94 28.97 -15.89
N ARG A 549 11.47 29.59 -14.80
CA ARG A 549 12.31 30.28 -13.81
C ARG A 549 12.32 29.53 -12.49
N VAL A 550 13.46 29.57 -11.78
CA VAL A 550 13.51 29.08 -10.41
C VAL A 550 12.69 30.02 -9.51
N PRO A 551 11.75 29.52 -8.69
CA PRO A 551 10.98 30.36 -7.79
C PRO A 551 11.84 31.06 -6.73
N GLU A 552 11.62 32.36 -6.54
CA GLU A 552 12.28 33.15 -5.50
C GLU A 552 11.78 32.75 -4.08
N PRO A 553 12.68 32.55 -3.10
CA PRO A 553 12.28 32.16 -1.75
C PRO A 553 11.56 33.31 -1.00
N PRO A 554 10.66 32.99 -0.06
CA PRO A 554 9.95 33.99 0.75
C PRO A 554 10.92 34.88 1.54
N THR A 555 10.62 36.18 1.55
CA THR A 555 11.41 37.19 2.28
C THR A 555 10.50 38.00 3.23
N PRO A 556 10.67 37.88 4.57
CA PRO A 556 11.62 37.02 5.28
C PRO A 556 11.28 35.51 5.15
N PRO A 557 12.23 34.61 5.45
CA PRO A 557 11.96 33.18 5.55
C PRO A 557 10.88 32.85 6.60
N PRO A 558 10.16 31.72 6.47
CA PRO A 558 9.18 31.29 7.44
C PRO A 558 9.81 31.07 8.83
N SER A 559 9.08 31.46 9.88
CA SER A 559 9.45 31.17 11.27
C SER A 559 8.82 29.85 11.71
N GLY A 560 9.61 28.96 12.32
CA GLY A 560 9.08 27.76 12.95
C GLY A 560 8.07 28.08 14.05
N ALA A 561 7.09 27.19 14.24
CA ALA A 561 6.05 27.33 15.24
C ALA A 561 6.66 27.36 16.66
N PRO A 562 6.44 28.40 17.47
CA PRO A 562 7.07 28.52 18.78
C PRO A 562 6.52 27.49 19.78
N LEU A 563 7.40 26.66 20.34
CA LEU A 563 7.07 25.66 21.36
C LEU A 563 7.83 25.95 22.68
N PRO A 564 7.41 25.37 23.83
CA PRO A 564 8.08 25.60 25.11
C PRO A 564 9.56 25.20 25.13
N GLY A 565 10.29 25.73 26.10
CA GLY A 565 11.72 25.44 26.28
C GLY A 565 12.66 26.05 25.24
N GLY A 566 12.15 26.86 24.30
CA GLY A 566 12.94 27.42 23.20
C GLY A 566 13.04 26.48 21.99
N MET A 567 12.19 25.45 21.93
CA MET A 567 12.05 24.59 20.75
C MET A 567 11.10 25.24 19.74
N GLN A 568 11.20 24.81 18.49
CA GLN A 568 10.34 25.23 17.39
C GLN A 568 9.86 24.00 16.62
N GLY A 569 8.62 24.04 16.13
CA GLY A 569 8.10 23.10 15.14
C GLY A 569 8.45 23.59 13.74
N TYR A 570 9.24 22.82 13.01
CA TYR A 570 9.58 23.07 11.61
C TYR A 570 8.78 22.12 10.72
N PHE A 571 8.19 22.63 9.65
CA PHE A 571 7.31 21.89 8.75
C PHE A 571 8.00 21.63 7.41
N GLY A 572 7.90 20.41 6.89
CA GLY A 572 8.46 20.03 5.61
C GLY A 572 7.96 18.67 5.16
N CYS A 573 8.59 18.13 4.13
CA CYS A 573 8.34 16.79 3.59
C CYS A 573 9.62 15.97 3.65
N LEU A 574 9.49 14.70 4.05
CA LEU A 574 10.61 13.73 4.11
C LEU A 574 10.63 12.74 2.93
N HIS A 575 9.56 12.67 2.14
CA HIS A 575 9.38 11.70 1.06
C HIS A 575 8.99 12.43 -0.24
N SER A 576 9.90 12.53 -1.21
CA SER A 576 9.70 13.30 -2.45
C SER A 576 10.68 12.91 -3.55
N HIS A 577 10.20 12.93 -4.79
CA HIS A 577 10.85 12.33 -5.95
C HIS A 577 11.29 13.42 -6.95
N THR A 578 12.27 13.11 -7.79
CA THR A 578 12.81 13.97 -8.85
C THR A 578 12.89 13.23 -10.16
N THR A 579 13.32 13.90 -11.23
CA THR A 579 13.65 13.28 -12.53
C THR A 579 14.74 12.21 -12.47
N TYR A 580 15.43 12.02 -11.34
CA TYR A 580 16.32 10.87 -11.11
C TYR A 580 15.57 9.58 -10.73
N SER A 581 14.27 9.70 -10.43
CA SER A 581 13.30 8.60 -10.44
C SER A 581 12.05 8.99 -11.25
N ASP A 582 10.87 8.99 -10.64
CA ASP A 582 9.53 9.20 -11.23
C ASP A 582 9.09 10.67 -11.19
N GLY A 583 9.80 11.50 -10.44
CA GLY A 583 9.45 12.89 -10.20
C GLY A 583 9.63 13.80 -11.42
N SER A 584 8.94 14.94 -11.37
CA SER A 584 8.76 15.85 -12.51
C SER A 584 9.79 16.97 -12.62
N GLY A 585 10.96 16.89 -11.98
CA GLY A 585 12.01 17.89 -12.17
C GLY A 585 13.29 17.64 -11.36
N PRO A 586 14.39 18.34 -11.65
CA PRO A 586 15.70 18.04 -11.09
C PRO A 586 15.83 18.48 -9.62
N PRO A 587 16.73 17.87 -8.83
CA PRO A 587 16.90 18.16 -7.40
C PRO A 587 17.02 19.65 -7.05
N ARG A 588 17.77 20.41 -7.86
CA ARG A 588 17.94 21.88 -7.70
C ARG A 588 16.61 22.65 -7.75
N TYR A 589 15.70 22.23 -8.63
CA TYR A 589 14.40 22.87 -8.81
C TYR A 589 13.45 22.45 -7.68
N ALA A 590 13.40 21.16 -7.34
CA ALA A 590 12.59 20.65 -6.23
C ALA A 590 12.87 21.37 -4.90
N PHE A 591 14.15 21.53 -4.53
CA PHE A 591 14.51 22.28 -3.32
C PHE A 591 14.10 23.76 -3.37
N ALA A 592 14.21 24.40 -4.54
CA ALA A 592 13.84 25.81 -4.70
C ALA A 592 12.32 26.02 -4.64
N VAL A 593 11.54 25.16 -5.29
CA VAL A 593 10.06 25.15 -5.25
C VAL A 593 9.58 24.95 -3.81
N ALA A 594 10.02 23.89 -3.12
CA ALA A 594 9.63 23.62 -1.74
C ALA A 594 9.95 24.79 -0.79
N ARG A 595 11.12 25.42 -0.98
CA ARG A 595 11.52 26.61 -0.21
C ARG A 595 10.67 27.84 -0.53
N ALA A 596 10.36 28.09 -1.80
CA ALA A 596 9.47 29.17 -2.23
C ALA A 596 8.05 29.00 -1.66
N ASN A 597 7.58 27.75 -1.59
CA ASN A 597 6.30 27.34 -1.01
C ASN A 597 6.30 27.29 0.53
N GLY A 598 7.36 27.78 1.18
CA GLY A 598 7.39 28.01 2.62
C GLY A 598 7.69 26.78 3.48
N MET A 599 8.15 25.67 2.89
CA MET A 599 8.72 24.58 3.69
C MET A 599 9.99 25.05 4.41
N HIS A 600 10.23 24.49 5.60
CA HIS A 600 11.45 24.69 6.37
C HIS A 600 12.54 23.67 5.97
N PHE A 601 12.13 22.51 5.48
CA PHE A 601 13.02 21.48 4.95
C PHE A 601 12.32 20.66 3.86
N LEU A 602 13.13 20.05 2.99
CA LEU A 602 12.73 19.00 2.07
C LEU A 602 13.78 17.90 2.14
N ALA A 603 13.35 16.64 2.13
CA ALA A 603 14.22 15.54 1.74
C ALA A 603 13.82 15.04 0.36
N LEU A 604 14.82 14.78 -0.48
CA LEU A 604 14.65 14.04 -1.73
C LEU A 604 15.04 12.60 -1.46
N THR A 605 14.17 11.67 -1.84
CA THR A 605 14.26 10.24 -1.56
C THR A 605 13.91 9.41 -2.78
N ASP A 606 14.39 9.83 -3.95
CA ASP A 606 14.25 9.12 -5.21
C ASP A 606 14.38 7.59 -5.07
N HIS A 607 13.60 6.86 -5.85
CA HIS A 607 13.67 5.40 -5.91
C HIS A 607 15.12 4.94 -6.20
N SER A 608 15.75 4.29 -5.21
CA SER A 608 17.15 3.82 -5.23
C SER A 608 17.54 2.88 -6.38
N HIS A 609 16.55 2.38 -7.11
CA HIS A 609 16.74 1.45 -8.21
C HIS A 609 16.71 2.12 -9.60
N TRP A 610 16.43 3.43 -9.70
CA TRP A 610 16.48 4.19 -10.96
C TRP A 610 17.72 5.09 -11.05
N PHE A 611 18.20 5.64 -9.92
CA PHE A 611 19.38 6.50 -9.91
C PHE A 611 20.71 5.74 -9.76
N ASN A 612 21.80 6.40 -10.18
CA ASN A 612 23.18 5.88 -10.08
C ASN A 612 24.08 6.70 -9.11
N ASP A 613 25.32 6.25 -8.87
CA ASP A 613 26.30 6.87 -7.96
C ASP A 613 26.55 8.38 -8.21
N LEU A 614 26.42 8.85 -9.45
CA LEU A 614 26.60 10.24 -9.84
C LEU A 614 25.40 11.08 -9.41
N GLN A 615 24.19 10.61 -9.71
CA GLN A 615 22.93 11.23 -9.29
C GLN A 615 22.79 11.23 -7.76
N TRP A 616 23.20 10.14 -7.08
CA TRP A 616 23.33 10.08 -5.61
C TRP A 616 24.25 11.18 -5.06
N THR A 617 25.32 11.51 -5.78
CA THR A 617 26.29 12.56 -5.43
C THR A 617 25.78 13.96 -5.76
N ASP A 618 25.06 14.13 -6.87
CA ASP A 618 24.40 15.39 -7.22
C ASP A 618 23.31 15.76 -6.21
N ILE A 619 22.39 14.86 -5.84
CA ILE A 619 21.35 15.15 -4.85
C ILE A 619 21.97 15.66 -3.54
N LEU A 620 23.11 15.12 -3.11
CA LEU A 620 23.84 15.64 -1.94
C LEU A 620 24.37 17.05 -2.15
N THR A 621 24.92 17.32 -3.33
CA THR A 621 25.47 18.62 -3.73
C THR A 621 24.37 19.68 -3.79
N GLN A 622 23.23 19.38 -4.44
CA GLN A 622 22.07 20.28 -4.51
C GLN A 622 21.42 20.48 -3.14
N ALA A 623 21.31 19.44 -2.31
CA ALA A 623 20.82 19.55 -0.93
C ALA A 623 21.70 20.47 -0.07
N GLN A 624 23.02 20.38 -0.23
CA GLN A 624 23.98 21.26 0.44
C GLN A 624 23.87 22.71 -0.08
N ALA A 625 23.76 22.91 -1.39
CA ALA A 625 23.63 24.23 -2.01
C ALA A 625 22.31 24.94 -1.61
N ALA A 626 21.21 24.20 -1.51
CA ALA A 626 19.92 24.74 -1.09
C ALA A 626 19.85 25.09 0.41
N THR A 627 20.66 24.42 1.25
CA THR A 627 20.64 24.57 2.71
C THR A 627 21.14 25.95 3.15
N VAL A 628 20.31 26.66 3.91
CA VAL A 628 20.63 27.94 4.55
C VAL A 628 20.12 27.89 5.99
N ASP A 629 21.05 27.74 6.95
CA ASP A 629 20.73 27.69 8.38
C ASP A 629 19.82 28.85 8.81
N GLY A 630 18.74 28.53 9.52
CA GLY A 630 17.71 29.48 9.95
C GLY A 630 16.68 29.85 8.86
N ALA A 631 16.75 29.30 7.65
CA ALA A 631 15.82 29.58 6.56
C ALA A 631 15.31 28.34 5.82
N PHE A 632 16.18 27.38 5.47
CA PHE A 632 15.81 26.15 4.75
C PHE A 632 16.87 25.05 4.94
N VAL A 633 16.45 23.78 4.99
CA VAL A 633 17.37 22.63 5.00
C VAL A 633 17.02 21.64 3.89
N GLY A 634 17.95 21.43 2.96
CA GLY A 634 17.89 20.33 2.01
C GLY A 634 18.49 19.05 2.61
N LEU A 635 17.82 17.92 2.42
CA LEU A 635 18.27 16.60 2.83
C LEU A 635 18.31 15.66 1.62
N ARG A 636 19.34 14.81 1.58
CA ARG A 636 19.40 13.63 0.72
C ARG A 636 19.01 12.40 1.55
N GLY A 637 18.07 11.63 1.04
CA GLY A 637 17.88 10.21 1.35
C GLY A 637 17.69 9.44 0.05
N PHE A 638 17.27 8.18 0.17
CA PHE A 638 16.80 7.35 -0.93
C PHE A 638 15.63 6.52 -0.44
N GLU A 639 14.70 6.18 -1.32
CA GLU A 639 13.70 5.18 -1.00
C GLU A 639 14.19 3.79 -1.45
N TRP A 640 14.18 2.84 -0.52
CA TRP A 640 14.34 1.41 -0.81
C TRP A 640 13.00 0.80 -1.25
N THR A 641 12.88 0.47 -2.54
CA THR A 641 11.60 0.11 -3.18
C THR A 641 11.44 -1.42 -3.37
N SER A 642 10.95 -2.15 -2.37
CA SER A 642 10.69 -3.59 -2.52
C SER A 642 9.56 -3.91 -3.50
N GLN A 643 9.69 -4.98 -4.28
CA GLN A 643 8.58 -5.47 -5.13
C GLN A 643 7.51 -6.25 -4.34
N GLU A 644 7.78 -6.65 -3.10
CA GLU A 644 6.88 -7.52 -2.30
C GLU A 644 6.65 -7.02 -0.86
N GLN A 645 7.55 -6.22 -0.27
CA GLN A 645 7.62 -6.04 1.19
C GLN A 645 7.50 -4.58 1.67
N GLY A 646 6.94 -3.68 0.86
CA GLY A 646 6.81 -2.24 1.18
C GLY A 646 8.08 -1.43 0.93
N HIS A 647 8.01 -0.10 1.05
CA HIS A 647 9.10 0.82 0.71
C HIS A 647 9.59 1.65 1.91
N SER A 648 10.83 2.13 1.89
CA SER A 648 11.41 2.80 3.07
C SER A 648 12.42 3.88 2.72
N ASP A 649 12.14 5.12 3.12
CA ASP A 649 13.13 6.20 3.06
C ASP A 649 14.28 5.92 4.03
N VAL A 650 15.51 6.17 3.57
CA VAL A 650 16.71 6.17 4.41
C VAL A 650 17.52 7.46 4.22
N PHE A 651 17.79 8.13 5.34
CA PHE A 651 18.54 9.39 5.42
C PHE A 651 19.85 9.21 6.20
N ALA A 652 20.74 10.20 6.04
CA ALA A 652 21.99 10.33 6.81
C ALA A 652 22.97 9.14 6.64
N THR A 653 23.04 8.60 5.42
CA THR A 653 24.03 7.61 4.99
C THR A 653 24.92 8.17 3.88
N ASP A 654 26.16 7.63 3.81
CA ASP A 654 27.10 7.93 2.73
C ASP A 654 26.80 7.07 1.49
N THR A 655 26.34 5.83 1.70
CA THR A 655 25.94 4.84 0.68
C THR A 655 24.43 4.66 0.63
N TYR A 656 23.92 4.21 -0.52
CA TYR A 656 22.56 3.68 -0.69
C TYR A 656 22.62 2.18 -1.03
N ILE A 657 21.45 1.54 -1.10
CA ILE A 657 21.26 0.16 -1.59
C ILE A 657 20.03 0.09 -2.47
N SER A 658 20.08 -0.73 -3.51
CA SER A 658 18.97 -0.91 -4.47
C SER A 658 18.33 -2.28 -4.33
N ARG A 659 17.05 -2.40 -4.71
CA ARG A 659 16.40 -3.71 -4.88
C ARG A 659 16.96 -4.51 -6.07
N GLU A 660 17.75 -3.89 -6.93
CA GLU A 660 18.50 -4.57 -8.00
C GLU A 660 19.83 -5.17 -7.50
N ASP A 661 20.22 -4.89 -6.25
CA ASP A 661 21.32 -5.58 -5.56
C ASP A 661 20.79 -6.88 -4.90
N PRO A 662 21.18 -8.08 -5.37
CA PRO A 662 20.63 -9.33 -4.83
C PRO A 662 20.87 -9.65 -3.33
N PRO A 663 21.79 -8.97 -2.60
CA PRO A 663 21.83 -9.06 -1.14
C PRO A 663 20.76 -8.23 -0.40
N TYR A 664 20.13 -7.27 -1.08
CA TYR A 664 19.28 -6.22 -0.50
C TYR A 664 17.90 -6.11 -1.18
N ASP A 665 17.54 -7.08 -2.02
CA ASP A 665 16.21 -7.22 -2.65
C ASP A 665 15.12 -7.70 -1.67
N THR A 666 15.52 -8.17 -0.48
CA THR A 666 14.63 -8.62 0.61
C THR A 666 14.72 -7.71 1.83
N LEU A 667 13.61 -7.63 2.59
CA LEU A 667 13.50 -6.89 3.85
C LEU A 667 14.56 -7.31 4.88
N ALA A 668 14.85 -8.60 4.96
CA ALA A 668 15.91 -9.11 5.84
C ALA A 668 17.29 -8.57 5.43
N GLY A 669 17.59 -8.53 4.13
CA GLY A 669 18.83 -7.93 3.61
C GLY A 669 18.90 -6.41 3.84
N PHE A 670 17.78 -5.71 3.67
CA PHE A 670 17.64 -4.29 3.98
C PHE A 670 17.87 -3.99 5.48
N TYR A 671 17.25 -4.76 6.38
CA TYR A 671 17.45 -4.62 7.83
C TYR A 671 18.88 -4.98 8.27
N ASP A 672 19.48 -6.04 7.73
CA ASP A 672 20.88 -6.40 7.97
C ASP A 672 21.82 -5.26 7.54
N TRP A 673 21.60 -4.67 6.37
CA TRP A 673 22.37 -3.49 5.91
C TRP A 673 22.13 -2.28 6.82
N LEU A 674 20.88 -1.95 7.13
CA LEU A 674 20.51 -0.78 7.94
C LEU A 674 21.11 -0.86 9.35
N ALA A 675 21.17 -2.06 9.95
CA ALA A 675 21.82 -2.30 11.23
C ALA A 675 23.33 -1.98 11.23
N THR A 676 24.00 -2.02 10.06
CA THR A 676 25.41 -1.61 9.94
C THR A 676 25.62 -0.10 9.85
N GLN A 677 24.57 0.69 9.59
CA GLN A 677 24.64 2.14 9.42
C GLN A 677 24.41 2.86 10.76
N PRO A 678 25.44 3.37 11.47
CA PRO A 678 25.27 3.89 12.83
C PRO A 678 24.49 5.21 12.90
N GLU A 679 24.56 6.01 11.84
CA GLU A 679 24.00 7.36 11.75
C GLU A 679 22.66 7.40 10.98
N ALA A 680 22.25 6.29 10.38
CA ALA A 680 21.05 6.22 9.54
C ALA A 680 19.76 6.53 10.31
N ILE A 681 18.82 7.09 9.57
CA ILE A 681 17.44 7.32 9.97
C ILE A 681 16.60 6.68 8.87
N ALA A 682 15.69 5.79 9.22
CA ALA A 682 14.80 5.17 8.26
C ALA A 682 13.33 5.35 8.65
N GLN A 683 12.46 5.32 7.65
CA GLN A 683 11.01 5.52 7.75
C GLN A 683 10.29 4.35 7.09
N PHE A 684 9.19 3.89 7.66
CA PHE A 684 8.23 3.05 6.93
C PHE A 684 7.33 3.95 6.07
N ASN A 685 7.39 3.79 4.74
CA ASN A 685 6.60 4.57 3.79
C ASN A 685 5.29 3.86 3.44
N HIS A 686 4.21 4.64 3.28
CA HIS A 686 2.87 4.26 2.81
C HIS A 686 2.49 2.75 2.92
N PRO A 687 2.45 2.19 4.13
CA PRO A 687 2.22 0.76 4.34
C PRO A 687 0.82 0.32 3.90
N PHE A 688 0.67 -0.93 3.49
CA PHE A 688 -0.56 -1.49 2.91
C PHE A 688 -1.01 -0.83 1.59
N GLY A 689 -0.13 -0.06 0.93
CA GLY A 689 -0.32 0.37 -0.45
C GLY A 689 -0.38 -0.83 -1.41
N PRO A 690 -1.24 -0.83 -2.45
CA PRO A 690 -1.27 -1.92 -3.43
C PRO A 690 0.09 -2.08 -4.13
N PRO A 691 0.62 -3.31 -4.31
CA PRO A 691 -0.04 -4.60 -4.16
C PRO A 691 0.12 -5.28 -2.77
N TYR A 692 0.65 -4.59 -1.77
CA TYR A 692 1.09 -5.19 -0.49
C TYR A 692 -0.07 -5.43 0.47
N ASP A 693 -0.49 -6.68 0.62
CA ASP A 693 -1.38 -7.11 1.72
C ASP A 693 -0.64 -7.18 3.08
N THR A 694 0.69 -7.33 3.05
CA THR A 694 1.54 -7.62 4.22
C THR A 694 2.85 -6.82 4.18
N SER A 695 2.78 -5.48 4.18
CA SER A 695 3.97 -4.61 4.20
C SER A 695 4.92 -4.93 5.36
N PHE A 696 6.22 -4.98 5.07
CA PHE A 696 7.31 -5.21 6.01
C PHE A 696 7.21 -6.52 6.82
N ASP A 697 6.74 -7.62 6.20
CA ASP A 697 6.44 -8.90 6.89
C ASP A 697 5.51 -8.66 8.10
N ASP A 698 4.44 -7.89 7.84
CA ASP A 698 3.49 -7.41 8.84
C ASP A 698 4.11 -6.63 10.01
N PHE A 699 5.15 -5.84 9.72
CA PHE A 699 6.00 -5.18 10.70
C PHE A 699 6.67 -6.15 11.70
N ALA A 700 7.02 -7.37 11.31
CA ALA A 700 7.78 -8.30 12.16
C ALA A 700 9.00 -7.61 12.80
N TYR A 701 9.06 -7.61 14.14
CA TYR A 701 10.03 -6.78 14.88
C TYR A 701 11.49 -7.22 14.68
N ASP A 702 12.29 -6.37 14.04
CA ASP A 702 13.74 -6.56 13.93
C ASP A 702 14.51 -5.72 14.97
N ALA A 703 15.15 -6.39 15.92
CA ALA A 703 15.87 -5.75 17.01
C ALA A 703 17.19 -5.05 16.60
N ALA A 704 17.75 -5.37 15.42
CA ALA A 704 18.99 -4.77 14.91
C ALA A 704 18.68 -3.48 14.13
N ALA A 705 17.63 -3.48 13.30
CA ALA A 705 17.15 -2.33 12.55
C ALA A 705 16.34 -1.33 13.40
N ALA A 706 15.67 -1.76 14.48
CA ALA A 706 14.78 -0.91 15.29
C ALA A 706 15.40 0.36 15.92
N GLN A 707 16.73 0.50 15.96
CA GLN A 707 17.36 1.77 16.38
C GLN A 707 17.53 2.79 15.26
N ARG A 708 17.38 2.37 14.00
CA ARG A 708 17.49 3.20 12.79
C ARG A 708 16.14 3.46 12.15
N MET A 709 15.26 2.45 12.18
CA MET A 709 13.85 2.61 11.83
C MET A 709 13.16 3.51 12.85
N ALA A 710 13.16 4.80 12.54
CA ALA A 710 12.84 5.87 13.47
C ALA A 710 11.45 6.46 13.21
N LEU A 711 10.91 6.35 12.00
CA LEU A 711 9.68 7.03 11.59
C LEU A 711 8.71 6.06 10.92
N LEU A 712 7.43 6.44 10.87
CA LEU A 712 6.41 5.80 10.06
C LEU A 712 5.46 6.89 9.55
N GLU A 713 5.09 6.79 8.28
CA GLU A 713 4.11 7.66 7.65
C GLU A 713 2.69 7.35 8.15
N VAL A 714 2.13 8.23 8.98
CA VAL A 714 0.74 8.17 9.45
C VAL A 714 -0.22 8.71 8.37
N GLY A 715 0.31 9.49 7.42
CA GLY A 715 -0.32 9.84 6.16
C GLY A 715 0.72 9.96 5.06
N ASN A 716 0.30 9.74 3.82
CA ASN A 716 1.15 9.92 2.63
C ASN A 716 0.26 10.29 1.42
N GLY A 717 0.77 11.17 0.56
CA GLY A 717 0.20 11.46 -0.77
C GLY A 717 -0.50 12.82 -0.87
N SER A 718 -1.17 13.03 -2.00
CA SER A 718 -1.89 14.28 -2.32
C SER A 718 -3.27 14.03 -2.94
N GLY A 719 -4.15 15.02 -2.90
CA GLY A 719 -5.44 15.02 -3.62
C GLY A 719 -6.34 13.78 -3.37
N GLU A 720 -6.78 13.12 -4.45
CA GLU A 720 -7.57 11.86 -4.39
C GLU A 720 -6.72 10.63 -4.03
N GLU A 721 -5.39 10.75 -4.00
CA GLU A 721 -4.44 9.67 -3.77
C GLU A 721 -3.96 9.61 -2.33
N TYR A 722 -4.05 10.71 -1.57
CA TYR A 722 -3.74 10.78 -0.14
C TYR A 722 -4.43 9.66 0.68
N ARG A 723 -3.65 8.98 1.54
CA ARG A 723 -4.13 7.94 2.47
C ARG A 723 -3.60 8.19 3.86
N THR A 724 -4.34 7.68 4.86
CA THR A 724 -3.90 7.64 6.26
C THR A 724 -3.65 6.22 6.72
N PHE A 725 -2.55 6.01 7.43
CA PHE A 725 -2.07 4.73 7.93
C PHE A 725 -2.04 4.71 9.47
N GLU A 726 -3.09 5.28 10.09
CA GLU A 726 -3.30 5.29 11.54
C GLU A 726 -3.23 3.86 12.13
N GLU A 727 -3.74 2.86 11.40
CA GLU A 727 -3.58 1.44 11.72
C GLU A 727 -2.11 1.01 11.77
N ALA A 728 -1.37 1.19 10.67
CA ALA A 728 0.01 0.73 10.55
C ALA A 728 0.90 1.33 11.65
N TYR A 729 0.64 2.59 12.00
CA TYR A 729 1.27 3.27 13.13
C TYR A 729 1.00 2.53 14.45
N LEU A 730 -0.25 2.17 14.74
CA LEU A 730 -0.61 1.44 15.95
C LEU A 730 -0.07 0.01 15.97
N ARG A 731 -0.12 -0.70 14.83
CA ARG A 731 0.40 -2.06 14.63
C ARG A 731 1.89 -2.12 14.90
N ALA A 732 2.67 -1.25 14.27
CA ALA A 732 4.11 -1.15 14.51
C ALA A 732 4.43 -0.85 15.98
N LEU A 733 3.72 0.11 16.60
CA LEU A 733 3.90 0.45 18.02
C LEU A 733 3.48 -0.68 18.99
N ALA A 734 2.45 -1.45 18.66
CA ALA A 734 1.96 -2.59 19.45
C ALA A 734 2.92 -3.79 19.39
N ILE A 735 3.45 -4.08 18.19
CA ILE A 735 4.48 -5.10 17.96
C ILE A 735 5.80 -4.75 18.68
N GLY A 736 6.07 -3.47 18.88
CA GLY A 736 7.15 -2.96 19.73
C GLY A 736 8.15 -2.06 19.03
N TRP A 737 7.93 -1.72 17.76
CA TRP A 737 8.69 -0.67 17.10
C TRP A 737 8.54 0.65 17.84
N ARG A 738 9.59 1.46 17.78
CA ARG A 738 9.62 2.79 18.40
C ARG A 738 9.77 3.81 17.31
N VAL A 739 8.67 4.07 16.60
CA VAL A 739 8.60 4.99 15.48
C VAL A 739 7.94 6.31 15.88
N GLY A 740 8.41 7.41 15.29
CA GLY A 740 7.79 8.72 15.33
C GLY A 740 6.79 8.91 14.20
N ALA A 741 5.81 9.79 14.40
CA ALA A 741 4.82 10.10 13.38
C ALA A 741 5.39 11.02 12.29
N ALA A 742 5.16 10.69 11.03
CA ALA A 742 5.45 11.50 9.84
C ALA A 742 4.21 11.62 8.95
N ASN A 743 4.14 12.65 8.11
CA ASN A 743 3.15 12.78 7.02
C ASN A 743 3.81 13.49 5.84
N ASN A 744 3.83 12.88 4.67
CA ASN A 744 4.61 13.36 3.52
C ASN A 744 3.77 13.36 2.23
N GLY A 745 4.26 14.06 1.20
CA GLY A 745 3.52 14.26 -0.05
C GLY A 745 3.67 13.13 -1.07
N ASP A 746 4.76 12.36 -1.01
CA ASP A 746 5.18 11.44 -2.08
C ASP A 746 5.21 12.17 -3.44
N THR A 747 5.90 13.31 -3.43
CA THR A 747 5.70 14.29 -4.48
C THR A 747 6.46 13.91 -5.75
N GLU A 748 5.74 13.31 -6.70
CA GLU A 748 6.18 13.10 -8.08
C GLU A 748 5.95 14.34 -8.99
N THR A 749 5.10 15.29 -8.57
CA THR A 749 4.69 16.46 -9.37
C THR A 749 5.69 17.63 -9.25
N PRO A 750 5.69 18.63 -10.15
CA PRO A 750 6.60 19.77 -10.03
C PRO A 750 6.19 20.78 -8.93
N ASP A 751 5.16 20.47 -8.15
CA ASP A 751 4.46 21.35 -7.21
C ASP A 751 4.87 21.15 -5.74
N TRP A 752 6.13 20.77 -5.44
CA TRP A 752 6.59 20.44 -4.06
C TRP A 752 6.14 21.46 -3.01
N GLY A 753 5.23 21.05 -2.13
CA GLY A 753 4.66 21.87 -1.05
C GLY A 753 3.40 22.66 -1.40
N LEU A 754 2.91 22.57 -2.62
CA LEU A 754 1.57 23.00 -3.05
C LEU A 754 0.67 21.82 -3.42
N ASP A 755 1.28 20.72 -3.87
CA ASP A 755 0.65 19.41 -4.10
C ASP A 755 -0.22 18.94 -2.92
N THR A 756 0.26 19.15 -1.70
CA THR A 756 -0.44 18.78 -0.47
C THR A 756 -0.26 19.83 0.63
N PRO A 757 -1.26 20.07 1.51
CA PRO A 757 -1.06 20.85 2.73
C PRO A 757 -0.37 20.02 3.84
N HIS A 758 -0.32 18.70 3.71
CA HIS A 758 0.14 17.78 4.76
C HIS A 758 1.66 17.87 5.00
N ARG A 759 2.12 17.76 6.24
CA ARG A 759 3.53 17.96 6.62
C ARG A 759 4.01 17.01 7.70
N THR A 760 5.31 16.70 7.64
CA THR A 760 6.06 16.23 8.79
C THR A 760 6.55 17.45 9.55
N GLY A 761 6.20 17.52 10.82
CA GLY A 761 6.72 18.46 11.78
C GLY A 761 7.92 17.92 12.53
N ILE A 762 9.00 18.69 12.64
CA ILE A 762 10.20 18.35 13.43
C ILE A 762 10.35 19.36 14.57
N VAL A 763 10.45 18.87 15.82
CA VAL A 763 10.62 19.70 17.01
C VAL A 763 12.11 19.78 17.41
N ALA A 764 12.71 20.93 17.09
CA ALA A 764 14.15 21.19 17.21
C ALA A 764 14.43 22.59 17.78
N PRO A 765 15.61 22.85 18.36
CA PRO A 765 15.95 24.17 18.92
C PRO A 765 16.23 25.24 17.85
N ALA A 766 16.72 24.83 16.68
CA ALA A 766 17.03 25.70 15.55
C ALA A 766 16.85 24.95 14.22
N LEU A 767 16.66 25.71 13.13
CA LEU A 767 16.57 25.18 11.77
C LEU A 767 17.99 25.02 11.20
N THR A 768 18.68 23.96 11.60
CA THR A 768 19.98 23.54 11.04
C THR A 768 19.92 22.08 10.65
N ARG A 769 20.74 21.66 9.66
CA ARG A 769 20.82 20.25 9.27
C ARG A 769 21.13 19.32 10.44
N GLY A 770 22.00 19.75 11.35
CA GLY A 770 22.37 18.97 12.54
C GLY A 770 21.23 18.83 13.54
N ASP A 771 20.51 19.91 13.82
CA ASP A 771 19.40 19.91 14.78
C ASP A 771 18.18 19.12 14.28
N LEU A 772 17.87 19.19 12.98
CA LEU A 772 16.80 18.39 12.38
C LEU A 772 17.14 16.89 12.42
N LEU A 773 18.33 16.47 11.95
CA LEU A 773 18.74 15.06 11.98
C LEU A 773 18.79 14.52 13.43
N ALA A 774 19.23 15.32 14.39
CA ALA A 774 19.21 14.96 15.81
C ALA A 774 17.79 14.87 16.40
N ALA A 775 16.83 15.63 15.87
CA ALA A 775 15.41 15.55 16.25
C ALA A 775 14.71 14.32 15.63
N LEU A 776 14.99 14.01 14.37
CA LEU A 776 14.50 12.81 13.68
C LEU A 776 14.97 11.51 14.37
N ARG A 777 16.27 11.35 14.64
CA ARG A 777 16.81 10.20 15.42
C ARG A 777 16.20 10.07 16.81
N ALA A 778 15.85 11.21 17.42
CA ALA A 778 15.21 11.28 18.72
C ALA A 778 13.69 11.12 18.65
N ARG A 779 13.07 10.99 17.47
CA ARG A 779 11.62 10.91 17.25
C ARG A 779 10.84 12.08 17.82
N ARG A 780 11.43 13.27 17.72
CA ARG A 780 10.75 14.54 18.01
C ARG A 780 9.99 15.01 16.78
N THR A 781 9.10 14.16 16.25
CA THR A 781 8.28 14.49 15.08
C THR A 781 6.79 14.48 15.38
N PHE A 782 6.02 15.19 14.58
CA PHE A 782 4.57 15.07 14.51
C PHE A 782 4.13 14.97 13.04
N ALA A 783 3.08 14.20 12.77
CA ALA A 783 2.36 14.22 11.51
C ALA A 783 1.28 15.32 11.58
N THR A 784 1.02 16.04 10.49
CA THR A 784 -0.14 16.95 10.41
C THR A 784 -0.72 16.99 8.99
N GLU A 785 -2.04 17.00 8.89
CA GLU A 785 -2.78 17.23 7.65
C GLU A 785 -2.84 18.74 7.31
N GLY A 786 -2.87 19.60 8.34
CA GLY A 786 -2.83 21.05 8.20
C GLY A 786 -1.40 21.61 8.04
N SER A 787 -1.22 22.56 7.12
CA SER A 787 0.12 23.08 6.75
C SER A 787 0.92 23.81 7.84
N ASN A 788 0.27 24.15 8.96
CA ASN A 788 0.78 25.06 9.99
C ASN A 788 0.43 24.67 11.44
N LEU A 789 -0.30 23.56 11.67
CA LEU A 789 -0.62 23.05 13.01
C LEU A 789 0.58 22.31 13.59
N ALA A 790 1.27 22.92 14.56
CA ALA A 790 2.28 22.22 15.35
C ALA A 790 1.67 21.55 16.57
N LEU A 791 2.13 20.34 16.86
CA LEU A 791 1.68 19.54 18.00
C LEU A 791 2.88 18.86 18.68
N ALA A 792 2.96 18.91 20.01
CA ALA A 792 4.00 18.24 20.78
C ALA A 792 3.51 17.67 22.10
N LEU A 793 3.99 16.48 22.44
CA LEU A 793 3.76 15.82 23.72
C LEU A 793 5.03 15.86 24.58
N ARG A 794 4.90 16.17 25.87
CA ARG A 794 5.99 16.18 26.85
C ARG A 794 5.58 15.58 28.20
N SER A 795 6.57 15.17 28.99
CA SER A 795 6.41 14.90 30.43
C SER A 795 7.59 15.52 31.19
N GLY A 796 7.41 16.75 31.68
CA GLY A 796 8.51 17.57 32.21
C GLY A 796 9.49 17.95 31.10
N ASP A 797 10.79 17.74 31.33
CA ASP A 797 11.86 18.01 30.35
C ASP A 797 12.00 16.93 29.26
N GLN A 798 11.15 15.90 29.26
CA GLN A 798 11.19 14.80 28.28
C GLN A 798 10.17 15.04 27.17
N TRP A 799 10.65 15.11 25.93
CA TRP A 799 9.83 15.28 24.72
C TRP A 799 9.41 13.94 24.14
N MET A 800 8.32 13.94 23.37
CA MET A 800 7.94 12.85 22.46
C MET A 800 9.16 12.28 21.73
N GLY A 801 9.15 10.96 21.52
CA GLY A 801 10.30 10.19 21.09
C GLY A 801 11.14 9.59 22.23
N SER A 802 10.95 10.06 23.47
CA SER A 802 11.69 9.62 24.67
C SER A 802 11.06 8.43 25.40
N THR A 803 11.85 7.72 26.21
CA THR A 803 11.35 6.75 27.20
C THR A 803 11.49 7.32 28.62
N ILE A 804 10.44 7.20 29.43
CA ILE A 804 10.38 7.73 30.81
C ILE A 804 10.09 6.62 31.82
N SER A 805 10.54 6.77 33.07
CA SER A 805 10.22 5.78 34.11
C SER A 805 8.73 5.78 34.46
N PRO A 806 8.09 4.61 34.64
CA PRO A 806 6.68 4.49 35.02
C PRO A 806 6.42 5.08 36.42
N LYS A 807 5.25 5.69 36.60
CA LYS A 807 4.86 6.38 37.85
C LYS A 807 3.37 6.22 38.12
N ALA A 808 2.99 6.11 39.39
CA ALA A 808 1.58 6.04 39.81
C ALA A 808 0.70 7.18 39.28
N ASN A 809 1.29 8.36 39.00
CA ASN A 809 0.74 9.36 38.09
C ASN A 809 1.89 9.90 37.23
N ILE A 810 1.72 9.92 35.91
CA ILE A 810 2.53 10.67 34.96
C ILE A 810 1.75 11.94 34.61
N THR A 811 2.46 13.07 34.48
CA THR A 811 1.89 14.33 34.00
C THR A 811 2.39 14.55 32.59
N PHE A 812 1.46 14.68 31.66
CA PHE A 812 1.71 15.04 30.28
C PHE A 812 1.33 16.50 30.05
N ASP A 813 2.17 17.21 29.32
CA ASP A 813 1.86 18.50 28.73
C ASP A 813 1.70 18.28 27.23
N VAL A 814 0.57 18.73 26.69
CA VAL A 814 0.28 18.74 25.25
C VAL A 814 0.34 20.20 24.79
N ASP A 815 1.37 20.53 24.01
CA ASP A 815 1.52 21.85 23.41
C ASP A 815 0.97 21.81 21.98
N PHE A 816 0.26 22.86 21.60
CA PHE A 816 -0.08 23.10 20.20
C PHE A 816 0.19 24.56 19.81
N TYR A 817 0.42 24.77 18.52
CA TYR A 817 0.44 26.09 17.89
C TYR A 817 -0.29 26.00 16.55
N ASP A 818 -1.36 26.76 16.42
CA ASP A 818 -2.18 26.91 15.22
C ASP A 818 -2.36 28.43 14.99
N PRO A 819 -1.74 29.02 13.96
CA PRO A 819 -1.84 30.46 13.73
C PRO A 819 -3.23 30.93 13.27
N ASP A 820 -4.06 30.04 12.75
CA ASP A 820 -5.40 30.35 12.22
C ASP A 820 -6.46 30.30 13.34
N GLY A 821 -6.19 29.56 14.42
CA GLY A 821 -6.91 29.61 15.68
C GLY A 821 -8.26 28.90 15.64
N GLU A 822 -8.30 27.77 14.95
CA GLU A 822 -9.50 26.99 14.70
C GLU A 822 -9.99 26.26 15.96
N ALA A 823 -11.07 25.48 15.82
CA ALA A 823 -11.52 24.63 16.91
C ALA A 823 -10.81 23.28 16.84
N ILE A 824 -9.90 23.04 17.81
CA ILE A 824 -9.10 21.82 17.89
C ILE A 824 -9.61 20.97 19.05
N THR A 825 -9.85 19.68 18.80
CA THR A 825 -10.02 18.67 19.84
C THR A 825 -8.73 17.91 20.02
N LEU A 826 -8.21 17.86 21.25
CA LEU A 826 -7.00 17.13 21.64
C LEU A 826 -7.41 15.84 22.36
N GLU A 827 -6.80 14.73 21.97
CA GLU A 827 -7.11 13.37 22.43
C GLU A 827 -5.82 12.67 22.84
N LEU A 828 -5.65 12.39 24.14
CA LEU A 828 -4.51 11.64 24.66
C LEU A 828 -4.85 10.14 24.74
N PHE A 829 -4.03 9.32 24.11
CA PHE A 829 -4.15 7.87 24.09
C PHE A 829 -3.10 7.20 25.01
N ASP A 830 -3.51 6.10 25.66
CA ASP A 830 -2.62 5.05 26.17
C ASP A 830 -2.79 3.84 25.25
N ARG A 831 -1.78 3.58 24.40
CA ARG A 831 -1.87 2.60 23.31
C ARG A 831 -3.09 2.89 22.43
N SER A 832 -4.10 2.03 22.39
CA SER A 832 -5.35 2.24 21.63
C SER A 832 -6.48 2.93 22.43
N ILE A 833 -6.30 3.17 23.74
CA ILE A 833 -7.35 3.66 24.64
C ILE A 833 -7.30 5.18 24.76
N LEU A 834 -8.39 5.87 24.40
CA LEU A 834 -8.58 7.29 24.69
C LEU A 834 -8.72 7.49 26.22
N ILE A 835 -7.71 8.07 26.86
CA ILE A 835 -7.66 8.24 28.33
C ILE A 835 -7.98 9.65 28.80
N ALA A 836 -7.86 10.66 27.92
CA ALA A 836 -8.30 12.02 28.20
C ALA A 836 -8.57 12.80 26.90
N THR A 837 -9.49 13.77 26.96
CA THR A 837 -9.78 14.67 25.84
C THR A 837 -10.07 16.09 26.33
N THR A 838 -9.80 17.09 25.49
CA THR A 838 -10.23 18.48 25.66
C THR A 838 -10.46 19.14 24.30
N SER A 839 -11.22 20.23 24.26
CA SER A 839 -11.39 21.04 23.03
C SER A 839 -11.14 22.51 23.32
N VAL A 840 -10.46 23.17 22.39
CA VAL A 840 -10.15 24.61 22.37
C VAL A 840 -10.72 25.24 21.09
N ASN A 841 -10.93 26.55 21.08
CA ASN A 841 -11.51 27.27 19.93
C ASN A 841 -11.12 28.74 20.00
N GLY A 842 -10.55 29.30 18.91
CA GLY A 842 -10.09 30.69 18.88
C GLY A 842 -8.77 30.90 19.65
N VAL A 843 -7.98 29.83 19.83
CA VAL A 843 -6.75 29.83 20.64
C VAL A 843 -5.58 29.48 19.74
N ILE A 844 -4.62 30.40 19.59
CA ILE A 844 -3.47 30.22 18.68
C ILE A 844 -2.40 29.27 19.26
N SER A 845 -2.25 29.24 20.58
CA SER A 845 -1.37 28.29 21.28
C SER A 845 -1.74 28.22 22.75
N ASP A 846 -1.62 27.02 23.32
CA ASP A 846 -1.76 26.76 24.75
C ASP A 846 -1.03 25.45 25.11
N THR A 847 -0.90 25.19 26.42
CA THR A 847 -0.42 23.91 26.95
C THR A 847 -1.53 23.24 27.74
N TRP A 848 -2.05 22.12 27.24
CA TRP A 848 -2.98 21.28 28.00
C TRP A 848 -2.19 20.30 28.89
N THR A 849 -2.16 20.57 30.20
CA THR A 849 -1.58 19.66 31.20
C THR A 849 -2.61 18.67 31.73
N VAL A 850 -2.31 17.38 31.65
CA VAL A 850 -3.15 16.27 32.15
C VAL A 850 -2.32 15.28 32.96
N ALA A 851 -2.92 14.65 33.98
CA ALA A 851 -2.26 13.65 34.81
C ALA A 851 -3.02 12.32 34.77
N VAL A 852 -2.31 11.24 34.46
CA VAL A 852 -2.87 9.90 34.20
C VAL A 852 -2.04 8.81 34.88
N PRO A 853 -2.61 7.62 35.20
CA PRO A 853 -1.83 6.51 35.73
C PRO A 853 -0.78 6.05 34.72
N GLY A 854 0.48 5.88 35.16
CA GLY A 854 1.56 5.38 34.33
C GLY A 854 1.91 3.93 34.65
N ALA A 855 1.62 3.03 33.72
CA ALA A 855 2.09 1.64 33.76
C ALA A 855 3.48 1.49 33.13
N ALA A 856 4.08 0.30 33.22
CA ALA A 856 5.38 -0.01 32.60
C ALA A 856 5.19 -0.51 31.17
N GLY A 857 6.08 -0.16 30.24
CA GLY A 857 6.03 -0.60 28.84
C GLY A 857 4.84 -0.12 28.00
N HIS A 858 4.04 0.82 28.50
CA HIS A 858 3.00 1.52 27.74
C HIS A 858 3.58 2.64 26.88
N PHE A 859 2.87 3.04 25.82
CA PHE A 859 3.17 4.23 25.03
C PHE A 859 1.97 5.19 25.01
N TYR A 860 2.27 6.48 24.94
CA TYR A 860 1.29 7.56 25.00
C TYR A 860 1.52 8.52 23.83
N PHE A 861 0.47 8.84 23.06
CA PHE A 861 0.52 9.83 21.98
C PHE A 861 -0.76 10.66 21.98
N VAL A 862 -0.73 11.79 21.26
CA VAL A 862 -1.88 12.68 21.09
C VAL A 862 -2.31 12.70 19.63
N ARG A 863 -3.63 12.59 19.40
CA ARG A 863 -4.26 13.06 18.17
C ARG A 863 -4.88 14.43 18.43
N ALA A 864 -4.72 15.34 17.48
CA ALA A 864 -5.47 16.59 17.40
C ALA A 864 -6.36 16.53 16.15
N THR A 865 -7.58 17.07 16.23
CA THR A 865 -8.52 17.15 15.11
C THR A 865 -9.10 18.55 15.03
N GLN A 866 -8.92 19.22 13.89
CA GLN A 866 -9.46 20.54 13.54
C GLN A 866 -10.94 20.45 13.14
N ALA A 867 -11.57 21.61 12.91
CA ALA A 867 -13.01 21.72 12.70
C ALA A 867 -13.46 21.37 11.26
N ASP A 868 -12.52 21.43 10.32
CA ASP A 868 -12.65 21.05 8.91
C ASP A 868 -12.45 19.54 8.69
N GLY A 869 -11.71 18.88 9.58
CA GLY A 869 -11.41 17.46 9.57
C GLY A 869 -9.92 17.13 9.64
N ASP A 870 -9.04 18.11 9.48
CA ASP A 870 -7.59 17.90 9.47
C ASP A 870 -7.09 17.38 10.82
N ARG A 871 -6.20 16.38 10.78
CA ARG A 871 -5.65 15.72 11.97
C ARG A 871 -4.15 15.93 12.11
N ALA A 872 -3.67 15.93 13.34
CA ALA A 872 -2.25 15.86 13.66
C ALA A 872 -1.97 14.81 14.75
N TYR A 873 -0.80 14.18 14.67
CA TYR A 873 -0.38 13.09 15.55
C TYR A 873 1.01 13.35 16.11
N THR A 874 1.18 13.33 17.43
CA THR A 874 2.52 13.38 18.03
C THR A 874 3.20 12.02 17.92
N SER A 875 4.53 12.01 17.82
CA SER A 875 5.31 10.83 18.22
C SER A 875 5.00 10.42 19.67
N PRO A 876 5.22 9.15 20.06
CA PRO A 876 4.83 8.68 21.39
C PRO A 876 5.86 9.04 22.48
N LEU A 877 5.42 9.03 23.73
CA LEU A 877 6.28 8.83 24.90
C LEU A 877 6.11 7.38 25.40
N TRP A 878 7.21 6.64 25.51
CA TRP A 878 7.19 5.28 26.06
C TRP A 878 7.51 5.27 27.55
N THR A 879 7.03 4.25 28.26
CA THR A 879 7.43 3.97 29.64
C THR A 879 8.42 2.80 29.72
N GLU A 880 9.35 2.86 30.67
CA GLU A 880 10.32 1.77 30.90
C GLU A 880 9.64 0.46 31.33
N GLY A 881 10.25 -0.67 30.96
CA GLY A 881 9.78 -2.01 31.28
C GLY A 881 9.04 -2.67 30.11
N ALA A 882 8.48 -3.85 30.37
CA ALA A 882 7.50 -4.48 29.49
C ALA A 882 6.10 -4.22 30.04
N ALA A 883 5.12 -4.06 29.15
CA ALA A 883 3.73 -4.12 29.55
C ALA A 883 3.48 -5.45 30.27
N ALA A 884 2.61 -5.43 31.29
CA ALA A 884 2.00 -6.68 31.70
C ALA A 884 1.29 -7.23 30.46
N PRO A 885 1.32 -8.55 30.18
CA PRO A 885 0.47 -9.11 29.15
C PRO A 885 -0.97 -8.86 29.60
N GLU A 886 -1.60 -7.84 29.04
CA GLU A 886 -3.04 -7.73 29.06
C GLU A 886 -3.53 -8.95 28.30
N ILE A 887 -4.01 -9.95 29.05
CA ILE A 887 -4.89 -10.93 28.46
C ILE A 887 -6.18 -10.17 28.20
N ILE A 888 -6.21 -9.47 27.07
CA ILE A 888 -7.41 -8.86 26.52
C ILE A 888 -8.27 -10.04 26.06
N THR A 889 -8.98 -10.66 27.01
CA THR A 889 -10.12 -11.49 26.69
C THR A 889 -11.20 -10.57 26.15
N LEU A 890 -11.09 -10.26 24.86
CA LEU A 890 -12.18 -9.84 24.01
C LEU A 890 -12.57 -11.07 23.19
N ASN A 891 -13.86 -11.30 23.04
CA ASN A 891 -14.35 -12.51 22.40
C ASN A 891 -15.46 -12.18 21.40
N LEU A 892 -15.48 -12.92 20.29
CA LEU A 892 -16.67 -13.01 19.44
C LEU A 892 -17.83 -13.50 20.31
N ASN A 893 -19.02 -12.93 20.21
CA ASN A 893 -20.14 -13.24 21.11
C ASN A 893 -21.39 -13.73 20.40
N GLU A 894 -21.77 -13.05 19.33
CA GLU A 894 -22.93 -13.37 18.51
C GLU A 894 -22.64 -12.95 17.04
N VAL A 895 -23.19 -13.69 16.07
CA VAL A 895 -22.96 -13.46 14.63
C VAL A 895 -24.27 -13.73 13.87
N LEU A 896 -24.71 -12.79 13.04
CA LEU A 896 -25.88 -12.94 12.18
C LEU A 896 -25.43 -12.88 10.70
N PRO A 897 -25.39 -14.01 9.99
CA PRO A 897 -24.91 -14.07 8.60
C PRO A 897 -26.03 -14.09 7.54
N GLU A 898 -27.31 -14.14 7.93
CA GLU A 898 -28.43 -14.24 6.97
C GLU A 898 -29.63 -13.39 7.43
N PRO A 899 -29.54 -12.04 7.33
CA PRO A 899 -30.68 -11.16 7.48
C PRO A 899 -31.68 -11.34 6.32
N GLN A 900 -32.97 -11.12 6.55
CA GLN A 900 -33.96 -11.27 5.47
C GLN A 900 -35.25 -10.44 5.61
N TYR A 901 -35.80 -10.25 6.81
CA TYR A 901 -37.10 -9.59 7.02
C TYR A 901 -37.06 -8.45 8.03
N GLU A 902 -36.13 -8.47 8.98
CA GLU A 902 -35.94 -7.40 9.96
C GLU A 902 -34.77 -6.49 9.51
N ASP A 903 -34.98 -5.19 9.70
CA ASP A 903 -34.00 -4.11 9.55
C ASP A 903 -33.24 -4.06 10.88
N TRP A 904 -32.02 -4.61 10.90
CA TRP A 904 -31.20 -4.77 12.10
C TRP A 904 -30.28 -3.57 12.35
N ASN A 905 -29.96 -2.81 11.29
CA ASN A 905 -29.11 -1.62 11.35
C ASN A 905 -29.89 -0.29 11.56
N ASP A 906 -31.24 -0.32 11.53
CA ASP A 906 -32.17 0.81 11.65
C ASP A 906 -32.07 1.85 10.49
N ASP A 907 -31.56 1.47 9.30
CA ASP A 907 -31.40 2.37 8.15
C ASP A 907 -32.68 2.60 7.32
N GLY A 908 -33.68 1.73 7.48
CA GLY A 908 -34.96 1.76 6.78
C GLY A 908 -35.12 0.70 5.68
N LEU A 909 -34.12 -0.15 5.47
CA LEU A 909 -34.13 -1.31 4.57
C LEU A 909 -33.85 -2.59 5.37
N ALA A 910 -34.36 -3.72 4.89
CA ALA A 910 -33.97 -5.04 5.37
C ALA A 910 -33.30 -5.74 4.18
N ASP A 911 -31.96 -5.78 4.16
CA ASP A 911 -31.17 -6.34 3.07
C ASP A 911 -29.90 -7.05 3.56
N SER A 912 -28.84 -7.11 2.73
CA SER A 912 -27.61 -7.84 3.08
C SER A 912 -26.67 -7.06 3.99
N ASP A 913 -26.84 -5.74 4.11
CA ASP A 913 -25.93 -4.90 4.89
C ASP A 913 -26.26 -4.94 6.41
N ASP A 914 -27.37 -5.61 6.75
CA ASP A 914 -27.80 -6.07 8.07
C ASP A 914 -27.05 -7.30 8.62
N GLU A 915 -26.12 -7.90 7.87
CA GLU A 915 -25.21 -8.93 8.43
C GLU A 915 -24.33 -8.30 9.53
N TRP A 916 -24.07 -9.01 10.63
CA TRP A 916 -23.25 -8.43 11.72
C TRP A 916 -22.46 -9.43 12.57
N ILE A 917 -21.42 -8.90 13.20
CA ILE A 917 -20.52 -9.56 14.16
C ILE A 917 -20.54 -8.77 15.47
N GLU A 918 -20.74 -9.46 16.60
CA GLU A 918 -20.67 -8.85 17.94
C GLU A 918 -19.45 -9.31 18.73
N LEU A 919 -18.82 -8.36 19.41
CA LEU A 919 -17.74 -8.56 20.38
C LEU A 919 -18.24 -8.33 21.80
N TYR A 920 -17.74 -9.11 22.76
CA TYR A 920 -18.00 -8.97 24.19
C TYR A 920 -16.70 -8.89 25.00
N ASN A 921 -16.69 -8.03 26.02
CA ASN A 921 -15.58 -7.85 26.96
C ASN A 921 -15.90 -8.52 28.32
N PRO A 922 -15.50 -9.79 28.57
CA PRO A 922 -15.60 -10.44 29.87
C PRO A 922 -14.69 -9.86 30.98
N GLY A 923 -13.82 -8.89 30.68
CA GLY A 923 -12.87 -8.29 31.62
C GLY A 923 -13.51 -7.33 32.64
N ASP A 924 -12.75 -6.96 33.66
CA ASP A 924 -13.13 -5.92 34.64
C ASP A 924 -12.58 -4.52 34.29
N THR A 925 -11.86 -4.40 33.17
CA THR A 925 -11.32 -3.15 32.60
C THR A 925 -11.87 -2.88 31.20
N ALA A 926 -12.00 -1.60 30.82
CA ALA A 926 -12.36 -1.23 29.46
C ALA A 926 -11.23 -1.59 28.48
N VAL A 927 -11.58 -1.94 27.24
CA VAL A 927 -10.63 -2.34 26.20
C VAL A 927 -10.75 -1.38 25.02
N GLY A 928 -9.63 -0.83 24.56
CA GLY A 928 -9.55 -0.01 23.35
C GLY A 928 -9.31 -0.88 22.12
N LEU A 929 -10.22 -0.78 21.15
CA LEU A 929 -10.25 -1.62 19.96
C LEU A 929 -9.56 -0.99 18.74
N GLY A 930 -9.05 0.24 18.86
CA GLY A 930 -8.31 0.88 17.77
C GLY A 930 -7.17 0.02 17.24
N GLY A 931 -7.22 -0.32 15.95
CA GLY A 931 -6.28 -1.20 15.25
C GLY A 931 -6.61 -2.70 15.29
N TRP A 932 -7.59 -3.16 16.08
CA TRP A 932 -8.08 -4.54 16.03
C TRP A 932 -8.82 -4.80 14.71
N GLN A 933 -8.93 -6.07 14.29
CA GLN A 933 -9.49 -6.38 12.97
C GLN A 933 -10.59 -7.46 13.04
N LEU A 934 -11.54 -7.36 12.12
CA LEU A 934 -12.59 -8.34 11.84
C LEU A 934 -12.43 -8.86 10.41
N ASP A 935 -12.52 -10.17 10.23
CA ASP A 935 -12.24 -10.83 8.93
C ASP A 935 -13.10 -12.09 8.75
N ASP A 936 -13.49 -12.41 7.52
CA ASP A 936 -14.20 -13.63 7.15
C ASP A 936 -13.25 -14.78 6.79
N VAL A 937 -12.08 -14.55 6.18
CA VAL A 937 -11.06 -15.62 5.97
C VAL A 937 -9.67 -15.07 5.61
N GLY A 938 -8.65 -15.48 6.38
CA GLY A 938 -7.31 -14.89 6.33
C GLY A 938 -6.45 -15.05 5.06
N ASP A 939 -6.97 -15.64 3.98
CA ASP A 939 -6.30 -15.79 2.67
C ASP A 939 -7.30 -15.62 1.49
N GLY A 940 -8.42 -14.92 1.70
CA GLY A 940 -9.49 -14.78 0.69
C GLY A 940 -10.64 -13.89 1.16
N GLY A 941 -11.86 -14.17 0.70
CA GLY A 941 -13.07 -13.54 1.26
C GLY A 941 -13.21 -12.05 0.95
N SER A 942 -13.73 -11.31 1.94
CA SER A 942 -13.74 -9.85 2.01
C SER A 942 -12.43 -9.32 2.59
N SER A 943 -12.18 -8.01 2.48
CA SER A 943 -10.99 -7.41 3.10
C SER A 943 -11.20 -7.26 4.61
N PRO A 944 -10.19 -7.54 5.46
CA PRO A 944 -10.29 -7.31 6.89
C PRO A 944 -10.69 -5.87 7.22
N TYR A 945 -11.68 -5.71 8.09
CA TYR A 945 -12.11 -4.41 8.61
C TYR A 945 -11.31 -4.06 9.86
N VAL A 946 -10.70 -2.88 9.84
CA VAL A 946 -9.87 -2.37 10.93
C VAL A 946 -10.70 -1.42 11.80
N ILE A 947 -10.81 -1.73 13.09
CA ILE A 947 -11.61 -0.98 14.04
C ILE A 947 -10.94 0.38 14.35
N PRO A 948 -11.63 1.53 14.17
CA PRO A 948 -11.03 2.87 14.34
C PRO A 948 -10.56 3.22 15.76
N LEU A 949 -9.58 4.13 15.88
CA LEU A 949 -9.17 4.70 17.17
C LEU A 949 -10.33 5.34 17.93
N GLY A 950 -10.29 5.20 19.26
CA GLY A 950 -11.32 5.71 20.16
C GLY A 950 -12.50 4.76 20.37
N THR A 951 -12.60 3.68 19.58
CA THR A 951 -13.54 2.58 19.83
C THR A 951 -13.16 1.88 21.14
N VAL A 952 -14.06 1.91 22.13
CA VAL A 952 -13.81 1.33 23.46
C VAL A 952 -15.01 0.52 23.93
N ILE A 953 -14.77 -0.74 24.28
CA ILE A 953 -15.76 -1.63 24.88
C ILE A 953 -15.58 -1.69 26.41
N GLN A 954 -16.62 -1.32 27.14
CA GLN A 954 -16.62 -1.24 28.61
C GLN A 954 -16.59 -2.64 29.27
N PRO A 955 -16.23 -2.77 30.56
CA PRO A 955 -16.30 -4.05 31.29
C PRO A 955 -17.70 -4.65 31.23
N GLY A 956 -17.83 -5.89 30.75
CA GLY A 956 -19.12 -6.56 30.53
C GLY A 956 -19.99 -5.92 29.44
N GLY A 957 -19.42 -5.08 28.58
CA GLY A 957 -20.09 -4.46 27.44
C GLY A 957 -20.03 -5.33 26.18
N PHE A 958 -20.91 -4.99 25.24
CA PHE A 958 -21.06 -5.59 23.91
C PHE A 958 -20.84 -4.50 22.85
N LEU A 959 -20.37 -4.87 21.66
CA LEU A 959 -20.23 -3.98 20.51
C LEU A 959 -20.53 -4.74 19.22
N VAL A 960 -21.47 -4.23 18.42
CA VAL A 960 -21.94 -4.84 17.18
C VAL A 960 -21.35 -4.07 16.00
N PHE A 961 -20.86 -4.81 15.01
CA PHE A 961 -20.32 -4.29 13.76
C PHE A 961 -21.14 -4.84 12.59
N PHE A 962 -21.75 -3.95 11.81
CA PHE A 962 -22.58 -4.32 10.67
C PHE A 962 -21.76 -4.39 9.39
N LYS A 963 -22.21 -5.17 8.41
CA LYS A 963 -21.60 -5.25 7.08
C LYS A 963 -21.69 -3.94 6.31
N GLY A 964 -22.79 -3.19 6.45
CA GLY A 964 -22.90 -1.84 5.88
C GLY A 964 -21.84 -0.85 6.37
N GLU A 965 -21.27 -1.09 7.56
CA GLU A 965 -20.13 -0.34 8.11
C GLU A 965 -18.79 -0.95 7.71
N THR A 966 -18.67 -2.28 7.85
CA THR A 966 -17.37 -2.97 7.81
C THR A 966 -16.96 -3.48 6.43
N GLY A 967 -17.92 -3.78 5.56
CA GLY A 967 -17.69 -4.52 4.31
C GLY A 967 -17.39 -6.01 4.49
N VAL A 968 -17.30 -6.51 5.73
CA VAL A 968 -17.06 -7.94 6.02
C VAL A 968 -18.31 -8.73 5.67
N ALA A 969 -18.21 -9.67 4.74
CA ALA A 969 -19.35 -10.39 4.17
C ALA A 969 -19.37 -11.85 4.63
N LEU A 970 -20.50 -12.31 5.16
CA LEU A 970 -20.61 -13.63 5.78
C LEU A 970 -21.39 -14.60 4.88
N ASN A 971 -20.76 -15.71 4.47
CA ASN A 971 -21.37 -16.64 3.52
C ASN A 971 -22.42 -17.56 4.18
N ASN A 972 -23.65 -17.57 3.66
CA ASN A 972 -24.75 -18.40 4.19
C ASN A 972 -24.46 -19.92 4.07
N ASP A 973 -23.68 -20.33 3.07
CA ASP A 973 -23.30 -21.74 2.88
C ASP A 973 -22.18 -22.21 3.84
N GLY A 974 -21.67 -21.32 4.70
CA GLY A 974 -20.67 -21.59 5.73
C GLY A 974 -19.45 -20.69 5.58
N ASP A 975 -18.92 -20.21 6.69
CA ASP A 975 -17.81 -19.26 6.73
C ASP A 975 -17.01 -19.29 8.04
N TRP A 976 -15.91 -18.53 8.07
CA TRP A 976 -15.22 -18.17 9.30
C TRP A 976 -15.59 -16.75 9.75
N VAL A 977 -15.31 -16.46 11.02
CA VAL A 977 -15.31 -15.12 11.59
C VAL A 977 -14.08 -15.05 12.49
N ARG A 978 -13.19 -14.11 12.21
CA ARG A 978 -11.89 -13.95 12.87
C ARG A 978 -11.85 -12.59 13.55
N LEU A 979 -11.46 -12.59 14.82
CA LEU A 979 -11.11 -11.40 15.58
C LEU A 979 -9.59 -11.39 15.74
N LEU A 980 -8.93 -10.38 15.20
CA LEU A 980 -7.48 -10.24 15.24
C LEU A 980 -7.04 -9.11 16.17
N TYR A 981 -5.94 -9.32 16.89
CA TYR A 981 -5.22 -8.28 17.59
C TYR A 981 -4.64 -7.25 16.59
N PRO A 982 -4.22 -6.05 17.04
CA PRO A 982 -3.57 -5.08 16.17
C PRO A 982 -2.27 -5.54 15.52
N ASP A 983 -1.65 -6.62 16.00
CA ASP A 983 -0.47 -7.28 15.41
C ASP A 983 -0.83 -8.40 14.40
N GLY A 984 -2.09 -8.46 13.96
CA GLY A 984 -2.59 -9.49 13.03
C GLY A 984 -2.79 -10.87 13.64
N SER A 985 -2.36 -11.12 14.88
CA SER A 985 -2.49 -12.44 15.50
C SER A 985 -3.94 -12.74 15.92
N GLU A 986 -4.35 -14.00 15.85
CA GLU A 986 -5.74 -14.40 16.15
C GLU A 986 -6.05 -14.29 17.65
N ALA A 987 -7.06 -13.48 17.99
CA ALA A 987 -7.59 -13.35 19.35
C ALA A 987 -8.73 -14.33 19.64
N ASP A 988 -9.67 -14.46 18.70
CA ASP A 988 -10.79 -15.40 18.76
C ASP A 988 -11.25 -15.78 17.35
N VAL A 989 -11.83 -16.96 17.20
CA VAL A 989 -12.22 -17.48 15.90
C VAL A 989 -13.47 -18.37 16.00
N PHE A 990 -14.38 -18.18 15.05
CA PHE A 990 -15.56 -18.99 14.86
C PHE A 990 -15.63 -19.52 13.43
N HIS A 991 -16.16 -20.73 13.26
CA HIS A 991 -16.43 -21.34 11.97
C HIS A 991 -17.79 -22.02 12.02
N TYR A 992 -18.65 -21.70 11.06
CA TYR A 992 -19.95 -22.32 10.89
C TYR A 992 -20.04 -22.93 9.50
N THR A 993 -20.61 -24.13 9.38
CA THR A 993 -20.70 -24.85 8.09
C THR A 993 -21.99 -24.57 7.33
N HIS A 994 -22.85 -23.71 7.87
CA HIS A 994 -24.05 -23.16 7.25
C HIS A 994 -24.65 -22.09 8.18
N SER A 995 -25.34 -21.12 7.60
CA SER A 995 -26.16 -20.13 8.31
C SER A 995 -27.10 -20.81 9.32
N PRO A 996 -27.43 -20.15 10.45
CA PRO A 996 -28.50 -20.60 11.32
C PRO A 996 -29.87 -20.54 10.60
N GLY A 997 -30.03 -19.67 9.60
CA GLY A 997 -31.17 -19.40 8.70
C GLY A 997 -31.72 -17.97 8.85
N ASP A 998 -32.67 -17.55 8.00
CA ASP A 998 -33.30 -16.20 7.97
C ASP A 998 -33.49 -15.58 9.38
N ASP A 999 -32.93 -14.39 9.59
CA ASP A 999 -33.01 -13.57 10.82
C ASP A 999 -32.69 -14.35 12.11
N ARG A 1000 -31.68 -15.22 12.04
CA ARG A 1000 -31.14 -15.95 13.19
C ARG A 1000 -29.63 -15.73 13.29
N SER A 1001 -29.14 -15.85 14.51
CA SER A 1001 -27.74 -15.74 14.87
C SER A 1001 -27.13 -17.08 15.29
N TRP A 1002 -25.81 -17.15 15.23
CA TRP A 1002 -25.01 -18.02 16.08
C TRP A 1002 -24.61 -17.23 17.32
N SER A 1003 -25.02 -17.68 18.50
CA SER A 1003 -24.77 -17.03 19.80
C SER A 1003 -23.88 -17.93 20.67
N ARG A 1004 -23.04 -17.36 21.54
CA ARG A 1004 -22.37 -18.16 22.58
C ARG A 1004 -23.33 -18.53 23.72
N VAL A 1005 -23.21 -19.76 24.25
CA VAL A 1005 -24.06 -20.22 25.38
C VAL A 1005 -23.78 -19.53 26.72
N VAL A 1006 -22.66 -18.81 26.81
CA VAL A 1006 -22.28 -17.89 27.90
C VAL A 1006 -21.56 -16.72 27.21
N ASP A 1007 -21.80 -15.48 27.62
CA ASP A 1007 -21.17 -14.34 26.94
C ASP A 1007 -19.63 -14.48 26.90
N GLY A 1008 -19.05 -14.28 25.71
CA GLY A 1008 -17.63 -14.48 25.39
C GLY A 1008 -17.06 -15.89 25.61
N SER A 1009 -17.87 -16.90 25.96
CA SER A 1009 -17.32 -18.21 26.33
C SER A 1009 -18.24 -19.42 26.09
N GLY A 1010 -17.66 -20.61 26.12
CA GLY A 1010 -18.40 -21.84 25.82
C GLY A 1010 -18.70 -22.03 24.32
N GLY A 1011 -19.57 -23.00 24.03
CA GLY A 1011 -19.90 -23.38 22.66
C GLY A 1011 -20.92 -22.45 22.00
N TRP A 1012 -20.95 -22.48 20.67
CA TRP A 1012 -21.92 -21.76 19.85
C TRP A 1012 -23.26 -22.52 19.74
N THR A 1013 -24.35 -21.78 19.67
CA THR A 1013 -25.73 -22.28 19.55
C THR A 1013 -26.53 -21.41 18.59
N LYS A 1014 -27.45 -22.02 17.83
CA LYS A 1014 -28.42 -21.32 16.97
C LYS A 1014 -29.87 -21.36 17.48
N PHE A 1015 -29.99 -21.52 18.79
CA PHE A 1015 -31.26 -21.73 19.49
C PHE A 1015 -31.53 -20.64 20.53
N PHE A 1016 -30.76 -19.55 20.53
CA PHE A 1016 -30.96 -18.40 21.41
C PHE A 1016 -31.80 -17.33 20.69
N ASP A 1017 -32.32 -16.36 21.45
CA ASP A 1017 -32.87 -15.14 20.83
C ASP A 1017 -31.72 -14.34 20.22
N VAL A 1018 -31.96 -13.64 19.12
CA VAL A 1018 -30.99 -12.70 18.51
C VAL A 1018 -30.87 -11.46 19.41
N THR A 1019 -29.65 -11.06 19.80
CA THR A 1019 -29.40 -10.12 20.90
C THR A 1019 -28.32 -9.05 20.65
N PRO A 1020 -28.38 -8.28 19.54
CA PRO A 1020 -27.39 -7.23 19.26
C PRO A 1020 -27.30 -6.20 20.40
N GLY A 1021 -26.11 -6.05 20.96
CA GLY A 1021 -25.77 -5.13 22.04
C GLY A 1021 -26.17 -5.60 23.45
N GLU A 1022 -26.67 -6.83 23.61
CA GLU A 1022 -27.28 -7.32 24.85
C GLU A 1022 -26.82 -8.76 25.19
N PRO A 1023 -26.90 -9.21 26.46
CA PRO A 1023 -26.50 -10.56 26.85
C PRO A 1023 -27.27 -11.66 26.12
N ASN A 1024 -26.50 -12.65 25.62
CA ASN A 1024 -26.99 -13.85 24.97
C ASN A 1024 -27.94 -14.61 25.89
N ARG A 1025 -29.13 -14.95 25.39
CA ARG A 1025 -30.16 -15.62 26.20
C ARG A 1025 -30.91 -16.73 25.46
N PRO A 1026 -31.21 -17.85 26.13
CA PRO A 1026 -32.12 -18.83 25.59
C PRO A 1026 -33.51 -18.21 25.43
N PRO A 1027 -34.28 -18.60 24.41
CA PRO A 1027 -35.62 -18.11 24.18
C PRO A 1027 -36.48 -18.33 25.41
N PRO A 1028 -37.44 -17.42 25.69
CA PRO A 1028 -38.35 -17.58 26.80
C PRO A 1028 -39.04 -18.95 26.71
N PRO A 1029 -39.13 -19.71 27.82
CA PRO A 1029 -39.65 -21.08 27.78
C PRO A 1029 -41.06 -21.07 27.18
N GLU A 1030 -41.22 -21.75 26.05
CA GLU A 1030 -42.45 -21.72 25.26
C GLU A 1030 -43.69 -21.93 26.16
N PRO A 1031 -44.76 -21.13 26.00
CA PRO A 1031 -46.02 -21.43 26.65
C PRO A 1031 -46.47 -22.81 26.19
N THR A 1032 -46.53 -23.78 27.12
CA THR A 1032 -46.75 -25.20 26.83
C THR A 1032 -47.82 -25.38 25.74
N PRO A 1033 -47.46 -25.90 24.56
CA PRO A 1033 -48.34 -25.84 23.40
C PRO A 1033 -49.66 -26.54 23.72
N THR A 1034 -50.77 -25.84 23.45
CA THR A 1034 -52.10 -26.41 23.60
C THR A 1034 -52.17 -27.64 22.69
N PRO A 1035 -52.45 -28.86 23.21
CA PRO A 1035 -52.26 -30.07 22.43
C PRO A 1035 -53.20 -30.09 21.23
N PHE A 1036 -52.61 -30.06 20.02
CA PHE A 1036 -53.34 -30.30 18.79
C PHE A 1036 -53.99 -31.70 18.83
N PRO A 1037 -55.20 -31.88 18.27
CA PRO A 1037 -55.81 -33.20 18.16
C PRO A 1037 -54.93 -34.11 17.29
N LEU A 1038 -54.42 -35.17 17.91
CA LEU A 1038 -53.58 -36.17 17.25
C LEU A 1038 -54.46 -37.20 16.52
N PHE A 1039 -54.26 -37.32 15.21
CA PHE A 1039 -54.87 -38.35 14.38
C PHE A 1039 -53.97 -39.60 14.36
N THR A 1040 -54.57 -40.78 14.29
CA THR A 1040 -53.87 -41.97 13.77
C THR A 1040 -53.64 -41.82 12.27
N ILE A 1041 -52.69 -42.56 11.70
CA ILE A 1041 -52.41 -42.45 10.25
C ILE A 1041 -53.63 -42.88 9.43
N ALA A 1042 -54.39 -43.89 9.87
CA ALA A 1042 -55.64 -44.27 9.20
C ALA A 1042 -56.69 -43.13 9.20
N GLU A 1043 -56.85 -42.41 10.32
CA GLU A 1043 -57.77 -41.27 10.37
C GLU A 1043 -57.29 -40.09 9.50
N ALA A 1044 -55.97 -39.85 9.42
CA ALA A 1044 -55.40 -38.84 8.54
C ALA A 1044 -55.58 -39.16 7.05
N ARG A 1045 -55.42 -40.44 6.66
CA ARG A 1045 -55.70 -40.91 5.29
C ARG A 1045 -57.13 -40.57 4.86
N THR A 1046 -58.12 -40.66 5.77
CA THR A 1046 -59.54 -40.39 5.46
C THR A 1046 -59.98 -38.92 5.47
N GLN A 1047 -59.12 -37.97 5.85
CA GLN A 1047 -59.49 -36.54 5.84
C GLN A 1047 -59.67 -35.99 4.41
N PRO A 1048 -60.50 -34.96 4.17
CA PRO A 1048 -60.50 -34.26 2.88
C PRO A 1048 -59.13 -33.68 2.54
N ALA A 1049 -58.73 -33.70 1.26
CA ALA A 1049 -57.54 -32.99 0.81
C ALA A 1049 -57.64 -31.49 1.14
N GLY A 1050 -56.54 -30.87 1.59
CA GLY A 1050 -56.52 -29.53 2.17
C GLY A 1050 -56.73 -29.47 3.69
N THR A 1051 -56.94 -30.60 4.37
CA THR A 1051 -57.08 -30.64 5.83
C THR A 1051 -55.72 -30.73 6.50
N THR A 1052 -55.38 -29.80 7.40
CA THR A 1052 -54.22 -29.90 8.27
C THR A 1052 -54.44 -30.98 9.34
N VAL A 1053 -53.56 -31.97 9.40
CA VAL A 1053 -53.58 -33.06 10.39
C VAL A 1053 -52.29 -33.04 11.21
N THR A 1054 -52.36 -33.49 12.45
CA THR A 1054 -51.18 -33.83 13.26
C THR A 1054 -51.16 -35.33 13.47
N ILE A 1055 -50.07 -36.01 13.10
CA ILE A 1055 -49.91 -37.47 13.20
C ILE A 1055 -48.59 -37.84 13.88
N ARG A 1056 -48.53 -39.07 14.42
CA ARG A 1056 -47.33 -39.69 14.98
C ARG A 1056 -47.06 -41.01 14.25
N GLY A 1057 -45.81 -41.26 13.86
CA GLY A 1057 -45.41 -42.51 13.23
C GLY A 1057 -43.95 -42.86 13.46
N GLN A 1058 -43.55 -44.04 12.98
CA GLN A 1058 -42.15 -44.46 12.86
C GLN A 1058 -41.70 -44.45 11.40
N VAL A 1059 -40.48 -43.99 11.15
CA VAL A 1059 -39.89 -43.88 9.81
C VAL A 1059 -39.67 -45.28 9.21
N THR A 1060 -40.26 -45.52 8.03
CA THR A 1060 -40.06 -46.76 7.24
C THR A 1060 -39.18 -46.53 6.01
N VAL A 1061 -39.07 -45.29 5.54
CA VAL A 1061 -38.11 -44.83 4.52
C VAL A 1061 -37.70 -43.39 4.84
N PRO A 1062 -36.45 -43.12 5.25
CA PRO A 1062 -35.96 -41.76 5.41
C PRO A 1062 -35.56 -41.13 4.06
N PRO A 1063 -35.60 -39.80 3.93
CA PRO A 1063 -34.84 -39.10 2.89
C PRO A 1063 -33.33 -39.39 3.01
N PRO A 1064 -32.56 -39.38 1.90
CA PRO A 1064 -32.98 -39.21 0.52
C PRO A 1064 -33.31 -40.54 -0.19
N LEU A 1065 -33.58 -41.65 0.53
CA LEU A 1065 -33.59 -43.01 -0.05
C LEU A 1065 -34.58 -43.17 -1.22
N PHE A 1066 -35.77 -42.57 -1.11
CA PHE A 1066 -36.75 -42.46 -2.20
C PHE A 1066 -36.84 -41.04 -2.80
N GLY A 1067 -35.84 -40.21 -2.57
CA GLY A 1067 -35.76 -38.79 -2.96
C GLY A 1067 -35.60 -37.88 -1.74
N GLU A 1068 -34.88 -36.77 -1.89
CA GLU A 1068 -34.54 -35.79 -0.84
C GLU A 1068 -35.75 -35.19 -0.10
N LYS A 1069 -36.93 -35.21 -0.75
CA LYS A 1069 -38.19 -34.65 -0.25
C LYS A 1069 -39.24 -35.72 0.07
N THR A 1070 -38.85 -37.00 0.13
CA THR A 1070 -39.77 -38.15 0.30
C THR A 1070 -39.42 -38.95 1.55
N LEU A 1071 -40.31 -38.89 2.53
CA LEU A 1071 -40.30 -39.67 3.77
C LEU A 1071 -41.52 -40.62 3.76
N TYR A 1072 -41.38 -41.84 4.25
CA TYR A 1072 -42.55 -42.68 4.61
C TYR A 1072 -42.55 -42.97 6.10
N ILE A 1073 -43.73 -42.90 6.72
CA ILE A 1073 -43.96 -43.26 8.11
C ILE A 1073 -45.14 -44.21 8.26
N GLN A 1074 -45.12 -45.00 9.33
CA GLN A 1074 -46.16 -45.96 9.65
C GLN A 1074 -46.42 -46.01 11.17
N ASP A 1075 -47.68 -46.23 11.55
CA ASP A 1075 -48.11 -46.51 12.92
C ASP A 1075 -48.78 -47.91 12.99
N SER A 1076 -49.49 -48.22 14.08
CA SER A 1076 -50.21 -49.50 14.19
C SER A 1076 -51.52 -49.57 13.39
N THR A 1077 -51.87 -48.52 12.64
CA THR A 1077 -53.16 -48.35 11.94
C THR A 1077 -53.00 -48.28 10.43
N ALA A 1078 -52.01 -47.54 9.91
CA ALA A 1078 -51.73 -47.40 8.49
C ALA A 1078 -50.32 -46.84 8.24
N GLY A 1079 -49.93 -46.76 6.96
CA GLY A 1079 -48.75 -46.05 6.49
C GLY A 1079 -49.13 -44.87 5.60
N ILE A 1080 -48.23 -43.90 5.43
CA ILE A 1080 -48.45 -42.72 4.59
C ILE A 1080 -47.14 -42.13 4.09
N MET A 1081 -47.18 -41.53 2.89
CA MET A 1081 -46.06 -40.74 2.37
C MET A 1081 -46.11 -39.32 2.95
N ILE A 1082 -44.94 -38.77 3.27
CA ILE A 1082 -44.74 -37.39 3.68
C ILE A 1082 -43.88 -36.69 2.62
N TYR A 1083 -44.39 -35.58 2.09
CA TYR A 1083 -43.65 -34.69 1.21
C TYR A 1083 -43.15 -33.48 1.99
N ILE A 1084 -41.83 -33.26 2.02
CA ILE A 1084 -41.17 -32.22 2.82
C ILE A 1084 -40.52 -31.21 1.87
N SER A 1085 -40.91 -29.93 1.92
CA SER A 1085 -40.34 -28.93 1.00
C SER A 1085 -39.13 -28.18 1.53
N LYS A 1086 -39.02 -27.97 2.86
CA LYS A 1086 -37.91 -27.30 3.56
C LYS A 1086 -36.73 -28.26 3.80
N THR A 1087 -35.52 -27.73 3.78
CA THR A 1087 -34.24 -28.46 3.95
C THR A 1087 -33.83 -28.65 5.41
N ASP A 1088 -34.32 -27.79 6.32
CA ASP A 1088 -34.08 -27.84 7.77
C ASP A 1088 -34.83 -29.00 8.48
N TYR A 1089 -34.39 -30.24 8.27
CA TYR A 1089 -34.80 -31.36 9.12
C TYR A 1089 -33.58 -32.10 9.70
N LEU A 1090 -33.68 -32.48 10.98
CA LEU A 1090 -32.72 -33.37 11.62
C LEU A 1090 -32.60 -34.67 10.80
N PRO A 1091 -31.39 -35.22 10.58
CA PRO A 1091 -31.22 -36.49 9.87
C PRO A 1091 -32.08 -37.60 10.50
N LEU A 1092 -32.98 -38.17 9.71
CA LEU A 1092 -33.88 -39.25 10.12
C LEU A 1092 -33.32 -40.60 9.69
N ALA A 1093 -33.37 -41.60 10.56
CA ALA A 1093 -33.03 -42.99 10.29
C ALA A 1093 -34.29 -43.89 10.24
N GLU A 1094 -34.15 -45.11 9.68
CA GLU A 1094 -35.22 -46.11 9.76
C GLU A 1094 -35.51 -46.49 11.23
N GLY A 1095 -36.78 -46.44 11.61
CA GLY A 1095 -37.25 -46.72 12.97
C GLY A 1095 -37.49 -45.48 13.83
N ASP A 1096 -36.94 -44.31 13.48
CA ASP A 1096 -37.09 -43.08 14.26
C ASP A 1096 -38.55 -42.68 14.46
N ARG A 1097 -38.85 -42.08 15.63
CA ARG A 1097 -40.21 -41.66 15.97
C ARG A 1097 -40.39 -40.19 15.64
N VAL A 1098 -41.40 -39.86 14.86
CA VAL A 1098 -41.71 -38.48 14.50
C VAL A 1098 -43.14 -38.12 14.88
N VAL A 1099 -43.35 -36.86 15.27
CA VAL A 1099 -44.65 -36.20 15.25
C VAL A 1099 -44.58 -35.11 14.20
N LEU A 1100 -45.57 -35.05 13.32
CA LEU A 1100 -45.63 -34.06 12.27
C LEU A 1100 -47.02 -33.45 12.13
N ARG A 1101 -47.06 -32.19 11.69
CA ARG A 1101 -48.25 -31.43 11.34
C ARG A 1101 -48.09 -30.93 9.91
N GLY A 1102 -49.08 -31.20 9.08
CA GLY A 1102 -49.06 -30.81 7.67
C GLY A 1102 -50.41 -31.01 6.99
N GLU A 1103 -50.51 -30.62 5.73
CA GLU A 1103 -51.75 -30.69 4.94
C GLU A 1103 -51.88 -32.04 4.22
N ALA A 1104 -53.02 -32.72 4.40
CA ALA A 1104 -53.31 -33.96 3.70
C ALA A 1104 -53.68 -33.70 2.23
N TYR A 1105 -53.11 -34.46 1.30
CA TYR A 1105 -53.14 -34.19 -0.15
C TYR A 1105 -53.12 -35.51 -0.96
N ASP A 1106 -53.49 -35.46 -2.24
CA ASP A 1106 -53.49 -36.63 -3.14
C ASP A 1106 -52.67 -36.32 -4.42
N TYR A 1107 -51.61 -37.10 -4.67
CA TYR A 1107 -50.71 -36.89 -5.81
C TYR A 1107 -50.57 -38.15 -6.66
N HIS A 1108 -50.97 -38.09 -7.94
CA HIS A 1108 -51.03 -39.25 -8.85
C HIS A 1108 -51.80 -40.47 -8.31
N GLY A 1109 -52.72 -40.24 -7.37
CA GLY A 1109 -53.52 -41.26 -6.69
C GLY A 1109 -52.98 -41.67 -5.33
N GLU A 1110 -51.69 -41.45 -5.04
CA GLU A 1110 -51.07 -41.78 -3.74
C GLU A 1110 -51.44 -40.73 -2.69
N ARG A 1111 -51.79 -41.19 -1.49
CA ARG A 1111 -52.19 -40.35 -0.36
C ARG A 1111 -50.97 -39.85 0.41
N GLU A 1112 -50.82 -38.53 0.54
CA GLU A 1112 -49.65 -37.91 1.16
C GLU A 1112 -50.01 -36.82 2.19
N ILE A 1113 -49.10 -36.54 3.13
CA ILE A 1113 -49.12 -35.31 3.94
C ILE A 1113 -47.99 -34.40 3.45
N ARG A 1114 -48.28 -33.13 3.22
CA ARG A 1114 -47.31 -32.11 2.82
C ARG A 1114 -46.93 -31.24 4.01
N ILE A 1115 -45.63 -31.05 4.21
CA ILE A 1115 -45.03 -30.13 5.20
C ILE A 1115 -44.31 -29.05 4.38
N TYR A 1116 -44.93 -27.88 4.26
CA TYR A 1116 -44.49 -26.85 3.30
C TYR A 1116 -44.89 -25.40 3.60
N ARG A 1117 -45.61 -25.13 4.69
CA ARG A 1117 -45.99 -23.78 5.12
C ARG A 1117 -45.41 -23.44 6.48
N ASP A 1118 -45.32 -22.16 6.80
CA ASP A 1118 -44.95 -21.71 8.14
C ASP A 1118 -46.04 -22.09 9.16
N GLY A 1119 -45.61 -22.66 10.28
CA GLY A 1119 -46.50 -23.30 11.26
C GLY A 1119 -46.82 -24.78 11.00
N ASP A 1120 -46.36 -25.38 9.90
CA ASP A 1120 -46.22 -26.84 9.81
C ASP A 1120 -45.08 -27.31 10.75
N LEU A 1121 -45.11 -28.57 11.21
CA LEU A 1121 -44.17 -29.10 12.20
C LEU A 1121 -43.62 -30.46 11.77
N LEU A 1122 -42.31 -30.68 11.99
CA LEU A 1122 -41.70 -32.01 12.00
C LEU A 1122 -40.79 -32.13 13.23
N LEU A 1123 -41.26 -32.82 14.26
CA LEU A 1123 -40.52 -33.04 15.51
C LEU A 1123 -39.99 -34.47 15.57
N HIS A 1124 -38.67 -34.63 15.56
CA HIS A 1124 -38.01 -35.88 15.88
C HIS A 1124 -38.12 -36.17 17.39
N GLN A 1125 -38.72 -37.29 17.76
CA GLN A 1125 -38.97 -37.73 19.14
C GLN A 1125 -38.01 -38.83 19.61
N GLY A 1126 -36.84 -38.91 18.98
CA GLY A 1126 -35.78 -39.86 19.28
C GLY A 1126 -35.88 -41.18 18.53
N ALA A 1127 -34.76 -41.91 18.56
CA ALA A 1127 -34.58 -43.16 17.84
C ALA A 1127 -35.58 -44.25 18.24
N GLY A 1128 -35.97 -45.06 17.26
CA GLY A 1128 -36.78 -46.26 17.46
C GLY A 1128 -36.23 -47.46 16.72
N ASN A 1129 -36.85 -48.63 16.91
CA ASN A 1129 -36.44 -49.84 16.21
C ASN A 1129 -37.12 -49.89 14.82
N PRO A 1130 -36.41 -50.26 13.74
CA PRO A 1130 -37.00 -50.46 12.43
C PRO A 1130 -38.22 -51.39 12.49
N LEU A 1131 -39.31 -50.99 11.82
CA LEU A 1131 -40.55 -51.77 11.77
C LEU A 1131 -40.35 -53.06 10.98
N LYS A 1132 -41.04 -54.12 11.41
CA LYS A 1132 -41.10 -55.39 10.66
C LYS A 1132 -42.13 -55.25 9.53
N PRO A 1133 -41.83 -55.75 8.32
CA PRO A 1133 -42.78 -55.69 7.21
C PRO A 1133 -44.04 -56.53 7.47
N THR A 1134 -45.19 -56.00 7.06
CA THR A 1134 -46.48 -56.68 7.08
C THR A 1134 -46.51 -57.76 5.99
N VAL A 1135 -46.84 -59.00 6.34
CA VAL A 1135 -46.96 -60.09 5.34
C VAL A 1135 -48.27 -59.93 4.57
N LEU A 1136 -48.19 -59.77 3.25
CA LEU A 1136 -49.33 -59.63 2.33
C LEU A 1136 -49.26 -60.68 1.22
N THR A 1137 -50.42 -61.09 0.67
CA THR A 1137 -50.48 -61.78 -0.63
C THR A 1137 -50.34 -60.77 -1.76
N THR A 1138 -49.98 -61.20 -2.97
CA THR A 1138 -49.75 -60.28 -4.10
C THR A 1138 -51.02 -59.50 -4.48
N GLY A 1139 -52.21 -60.11 -4.32
CA GLY A 1139 -53.51 -59.46 -4.51
C GLY A 1139 -53.96 -58.51 -3.38
N GLN A 1140 -53.23 -58.42 -2.27
CA GLN A 1140 -53.50 -57.48 -1.16
C GLN A 1140 -52.69 -56.17 -1.26
N VAL A 1141 -52.00 -55.93 -2.37
CA VAL A 1141 -51.28 -54.67 -2.60
C VAL A 1141 -52.25 -53.66 -3.21
N ASP A 1142 -53.03 -53.02 -2.33
CA ASP A 1142 -54.20 -52.19 -2.64
C ASP A 1142 -54.27 -50.89 -1.76
N GLU A 1143 -55.42 -50.21 -1.77
CA GLU A 1143 -55.66 -48.95 -1.04
C GLU A 1143 -55.52 -49.11 0.48
N ASP A 1144 -56.06 -50.20 1.03
CA ASP A 1144 -56.10 -50.45 2.48
C ASP A 1144 -54.68 -50.65 3.05
N HIS A 1145 -53.71 -50.95 2.19
CA HIS A 1145 -52.31 -51.19 2.54
C HIS A 1145 -51.35 -50.10 2.03
N GLU A 1146 -51.83 -49.06 1.37
CA GLU A 1146 -50.98 -48.00 0.82
C GLU A 1146 -50.17 -47.27 1.90
N GLY A 1147 -48.89 -47.04 1.63
CA GLY A 1147 -47.90 -46.46 2.53
C GLY A 1147 -47.27 -47.45 3.52
N LEU A 1148 -47.78 -48.69 3.63
CA LEU A 1148 -47.22 -49.70 4.54
C LEU A 1148 -45.90 -50.28 4.03
N LEU A 1149 -45.00 -50.57 4.98
CA LEU A 1149 -43.89 -51.49 4.77
C LEU A 1149 -44.42 -52.93 4.78
N ALA A 1150 -44.33 -53.60 3.64
CA ALA A 1150 -44.88 -54.94 3.42
C ALA A 1150 -43.84 -55.94 2.91
N VAL A 1151 -44.15 -57.22 3.02
CA VAL A 1151 -43.43 -58.32 2.40
C VAL A 1151 -44.42 -59.24 1.68
N ILE A 1152 -44.14 -59.51 0.41
CA ILE A 1152 -44.88 -60.43 -0.45
C ILE A 1152 -43.99 -61.60 -0.88
N ALA A 1153 -44.59 -62.69 -1.38
CA ALA A 1153 -43.87 -63.71 -2.12
C ALA A 1153 -44.75 -64.26 -3.25
N GLY A 1154 -44.25 -64.28 -4.48
CA GLY A 1154 -45.02 -64.71 -5.66
C GLY A 1154 -44.12 -65.16 -6.82
N GLN A 1155 -44.72 -65.77 -7.83
CA GLN A 1155 -44.04 -66.15 -9.07
C GLN A 1155 -43.97 -64.98 -10.05
N VAL A 1156 -42.85 -64.85 -10.77
CA VAL A 1156 -42.71 -63.89 -11.86
C VAL A 1156 -43.68 -64.27 -12.98
N VAL A 1157 -44.67 -63.42 -13.22
CA VAL A 1157 -45.67 -63.55 -14.30
C VAL A 1157 -45.45 -62.55 -15.45
N GLY A 1158 -44.42 -61.73 -15.33
CA GLY A 1158 -44.01 -60.77 -16.36
C GLY A 1158 -42.96 -59.80 -15.84
N TYR A 1159 -42.37 -59.00 -16.72
CA TYR A 1159 -41.35 -58.02 -16.32
C TYR A 1159 -41.22 -56.85 -17.30
N GLU A 1160 -40.75 -55.72 -16.79
CA GLU A 1160 -40.44 -54.51 -17.55
C GLU A 1160 -38.98 -54.09 -17.32
N TRP A 1161 -38.52 -53.06 -18.05
CA TRP A 1161 -37.20 -52.45 -17.88
C TRP A 1161 -36.87 -52.06 -16.42
N GLN A 1162 -37.85 -51.57 -15.66
CA GLN A 1162 -37.69 -51.17 -14.24
C GLN A 1162 -38.66 -51.84 -13.27
N ALA A 1163 -39.29 -52.96 -13.67
CA ALA A 1163 -40.22 -53.67 -12.81
C ALA A 1163 -40.16 -55.20 -13.02
N ILE A 1164 -40.68 -55.93 -12.04
CA ILE A 1164 -41.12 -57.33 -12.18
C ILE A 1164 -42.58 -57.40 -11.72
N HIS A 1165 -43.35 -58.31 -12.31
CA HIS A 1165 -44.74 -58.57 -11.92
C HIS A 1165 -44.78 -59.91 -11.21
N LEU A 1166 -45.27 -59.93 -9.97
CA LEU A 1166 -45.34 -61.13 -9.13
C LEU A 1166 -46.80 -61.50 -8.87
N ASP A 1167 -47.12 -62.79 -8.92
CA ASP A 1167 -48.44 -63.33 -8.57
C ASP A 1167 -48.29 -64.62 -7.75
N ASP A 1168 -49.00 -64.73 -6.63
CA ASP A 1168 -49.11 -65.95 -5.81
C ASP A 1168 -50.40 -66.75 -6.08
N GLY A 1169 -51.22 -66.29 -7.02
CA GLY A 1169 -52.55 -66.79 -7.34
C GLY A 1169 -53.68 -65.93 -6.79
N THR A 1170 -53.38 -64.91 -5.97
CA THR A 1170 -54.38 -63.92 -5.50
C THR A 1170 -54.47 -62.67 -6.37
N GLY A 1171 -53.51 -62.43 -7.27
CA GLY A 1171 -53.52 -61.30 -8.21
C GLY A 1171 -52.12 -60.73 -8.45
N SER A 1172 -51.84 -60.30 -9.69
CA SER A 1172 -50.52 -59.79 -10.08
C SER A 1172 -50.23 -58.38 -9.54
N VAL A 1173 -49.08 -58.21 -8.89
CA VAL A 1173 -48.56 -56.93 -8.39
C VAL A 1173 -47.28 -56.51 -9.10
N ARG A 1174 -47.19 -55.22 -9.43
CA ARG A 1174 -46.01 -54.59 -10.03
C ARG A 1174 -45.00 -54.17 -8.95
N VAL A 1175 -43.87 -54.88 -8.86
CA VAL A 1175 -42.72 -54.47 -8.05
C VAL A 1175 -41.87 -53.50 -8.89
N TYR A 1176 -41.81 -52.22 -8.50
CA TYR A 1176 -41.12 -51.17 -9.26
C TYR A 1176 -39.83 -50.71 -8.57
N ILE A 1177 -38.73 -50.69 -9.32
CA ILE A 1177 -37.41 -50.34 -8.79
C ILE A 1177 -37.14 -48.86 -9.08
N LYS A 1178 -37.27 -48.04 -8.02
CA LYS A 1178 -37.12 -46.58 -8.07
C LYS A 1178 -35.66 -46.20 -8.29
N ARG A 1179 -35.39 -45.31 -9.25
CA ARG A 1179 -34.04 -44.74 -9.46
C ARG A 1179 -33.61 -43.94 -8.24
N GLY A 1180 -32.31 -43.94 -7.93
CA GLY A 1180 -31.74 -43.32 -6.72
C GLY A 1180 -31.43 -44.32 -5.60
N THR A 1181 -32.22 -45.41 -5.48
CA THR A 1181 -32.08 -46.42 -4.40
C THR A 1181 -30.82 -47.30 -4.46
N GLY A 1182 -30.07 -47.26 -5.57
CA GLY A 1182 -28.98 -48.21 -5.84
C GLY A 1182 -29.41 -49.65 -6.14
N VAL A 1183 -30.69 -50.00 -5.99
CA VAL A 1183 -31.21 -51.36 -6.20
C VAL A 1183 -31.13 -51.74 -7.68
N LYS A 1184 -30.48 -52.87 -7.96
CA LYS A 1184 -30.40 -53.45 -9.31
C LYS A 1184 -31.52 -54.46 -9.51
N LYS A 1185 -32.21 -54.33 -10.63
CA LYS A 1185 -33.20 -55.30 -11.09
C LYS A 1185 -32.53 -56.67 -11.32
N PRO A 1186 -32.98 -57.76 -10.67
CA PRO A 1186 -32.47 -59.08 -10.95
C PRO A 1186 -32.83 -59.51 -12.38
N TRP A 1187 -31.98 -60.34 -12.98
CA TRP A 1187 -32.37 -61.12 -14.15
C TRP A 1187 -33.41 -62.15 -13.71
N VAL A 1188 -34.55 -62.19 -14.39
CA VAL A 1188 -35.69 -63.03 -14.02
C VAL A 1188 -36.24 -63.78 -15.23
N GLU A 1189 -36.78 -64.96 -14.97
CA GLU A 1189 -37.54 -65.77 -15.91
C GLU A 1189 -38.94 -66.01 -15.33
N GLU A 1190 -39.95 -66.18 -16.19
CA GLU A 1190 -41.32 -66.47 -15.74
C GLU A 1190 -41.37 -67.80 -14.96
N GLY A 1191 -42.18 -67.82 -13.89
CA GLY A 1191 -42.29 -68.95 -12.95
C GLY A 1191 -41.23 -68.97 -11.84
N GLN A 1192 -40.18 -68.14 -11.89
CA GLN A 1192 -39.26 -67.99 -10.75
C GLN A 1192 -39.99 -67.34 -9.57
N THR A 1193 -39.79 -67.84 -8.35
CA THR A 1193 -40.43 -67.28 -7.15
C THR A 1193 -39.52 -66.26 -6.49
N PHE A 1194 -40.05 -65.08 -6.14
CA PHE A 1194 -39.34 -64.05 -5.38
C PHE A 1194 -40.13 -63.69 -4.12
N SER A 1195 -39.42 -63.46 -3.02
CA SER A 1195 -39.94 -62.69 -1.89
C SER A 1195 -39.41 -61.27 -1.98
N VAL A 1196 -40.30 -60.30 -1.78
CA VAL A 1196 -39.98 -58.88 -1.90
C VAL A 1196 -40.46 -58.12 -0.69
N ILE A 1197 -39.55 -57.38 -0.04
CA ILE A 1197 -39.88 -56.37 0.97
C ILE A 1197 -40.00 -55.01 0.26
N GLY A 1198 -40.89 -54.14 0.70
CA GLY A 1198 -40.96 -52.78 0.17
C GLY A 1198 -42.13 -51.96 0.70
N ILE A 1199 -42.20 -50.70 0.28
CA ILE A 1199 -43.34 -49.83 0.56
C ILE A 1199 -44.43 -50.07 -0.48
N VAL A 1200 -45.67 -50.30 -0.03
CA VAL A 1200 -46.85 -50.25 -0.89
C VAL A 1200 -47.05 -48.79 -1.29
N SER A 1201 -47.00 -48.51 -2.58
CA SER A 1201 -47.14 -47.17 -3.16
C SER A 1201 -48.11 -47.24 -4.34
N ARG A 1202 -48.58 -46.09 -4.80
CA ARG A 1202 -49.49 -46.00 -5.94
C ARG A 1202 -48.97 -44.99 -6.96
N TYR A 1203 -49.25 -45.22 -8.23
CA TYR A 1203 -48.98 -44.24 -9.27
C TYR A 1203 -49.85 -44.47 -10.51
N ALA A 1204 -50.82 -43.60 -10.72
CA ALA A 1204 -51.62 -43.52 -11.94
C ALA A 1204 -51.24 -42.27 -12.75
N ARG A 1205 -51.14 -42.42 -14.08
CA ARG A 1205 -50.67 -41.33 -14.97
C ARG A 1205 -51.77 -40.32 -15.34
N GLU A 1206 -53.02 -40.77 -15.40
CA GLU A 1206 -54.15 -39.99 -15.92
C GLU A 1206 -55.35 -40.06 -14.96
N LYS A 1207 -56.24 -39.07 -15.01
CA LYS A 1207 -57.44 -39.00 -14.15
C LYS A 1207 -58.62 -39.75 -14.80
N PRO A 1208 -59.48 -40.45 -14.03
CA PRO A 1208 -59.38 -40.69 -12.59
C PRO A 1208 -58.21 -41.62 -12.26
N TYR A 1209 -57.51 -41.36 -11.15
CA TYR A 1209 -56.29 -42.07 -10.74
C TYR A 1209 -56.61 -43.46 -10.13
N GLU A 1210 -57.31 -44.31 -10.87
CA GLU A 1210 -57.78 -45.63 -10.43
C GLU A 1210 -56.69 -46.70 -10.57
N GLY A 1211 -56.57 -47.56 -9.56
CA GLY A 1211 -55.52 -48.59 -9.49
C GLY A 1211 -54.11 -48.00 -9.39
N GLY A 1212 -53.14 -48.67 -10.02
CA GLY A 1212 -51.74 -48.23 -10.06
C GLY A 1212 -50.89 -48.63 -8.84
N TYR A 1213 -51.39 -49.52 -7.98
CA TYR A 1213 -50.65 -50.04 -6.83
C TYR A 1213 -49.40 -50.83 -7.25
N ARG A 1214 -48.36 -50.67 -6.46
CA ARG A 1214 -47.02 -51.21 -6.69
C ARG A 1214 -46.29 -51.41 -5.36
N LEU A 1215 -45.28 -52.25 -5.36
CA LEU A 1215 -44.34 -52.39 -4.25
C LEU A 1215 -42.99 -51.76 -4.61
N LEU A 1216 -42.42 -50.97 -3.71
CA LEU A 1216 -41.13 -50.28 -3.87
C LEU A 1216 -40.07 -50.87 -2.93
N PRO A 1217 -39.12 -51.69 -3.42
CA PRO A 1217 -37.99 -52.17 -2.62
C PRO A 1217 -37.11 -51.01 -2.17
N ARG A 1218 -36.63 -51.05 -0.92
CA ARG A 1218 -35.77 -50.00 -0.33
C ARG A 1218 -34.30 -50.31 -0.59
N TYR A 1219 -33.92 -51.59 -0.44
CA TYR A 1219 -32.53 -52.06 -0.53
C TYR A 1219 -32.38 -53.28 -1.45
N GLN A 1220 -31.14 -53.58 -1.87
CA GLN A 1220 -30.86 -54.75 -2.72
C GLN A 1220 -31.23 -56.08 -2.03
N SER A 1221 -31.11 -56.13 -0.70
CA SER A 1221 -31.51 -57.25 0.16
C SER A 1221 -33.01 -57.51 0.18
N ASP A 1222 -33.83 -56.52 -0.20
CA ASP A 1222 -35.29 -56.64 -0.21
C ASP A 1222 -35.79 -57.49 -1.40
N LEU A 1223 -34.92 -57.86 -2.35
CA LEU A 1223 -35.24 -58.68 -3.52
C LEU A 1223 -34.59 -60.07 -3.40
N LEU A 1224 -35.30 -61.04 -2.81
CA LEU A 1224 -34.80 -62.39 -2.56
C LEU A 1224 -35.42 -63.41 -3.52
N GLN A 1225 -34.61 -64.03 -4.38
CA GLN A 1225 -35.04 -65.19 -5.17
C GLN A 1225 -35.19 -66.41 -4.25
N LEU A 1226 -36.35 -67.07 -4.28
CA LEU A 1226 -36.60 -68.32 -3.59
C LEU A 1226 -36.35 -69.51 -4.54
N PRO A 1227 -35.82 -70.64 -4.06
CA PRO A 1227 -35.57 -71.82 -4.89
C PRO A 1227 -36.87 -72.39 -5.44
N SER A 1228 -36.85 -72.81 -6.71
CA SER A 1228 -38.02 -73.31 -7.46
C SER A 1228 -38.59 -74.65 -6.99
N TYR A 1229 -38.03 -75.24 -5.93
CA TYR A 1229 -38.62 -76.30 -5.13
C TYR A 1229 -38.48 -75.96 -3.65
N LEU A 1230 -39.60 -75.69 -2.98
CA LEU A 1230 -39.67 -75.71 -1.52
C LEU A 1230 -39.65 -77.17 -1.05
N PRO A 1231 -38.69 -77.62 -0.22
CA PRO A 1231 -38.85 -78.86 0.50
C PRO A 1231 -39.95 -78.69 1.55
N GLU A 1232 -41.04 -79.45 1.42
CA GLU A 1232 -42.06 -79.54 2.47
C GLU A 1232 -41.47 -80.15 3.75
N THR A 1233 -41.15 -79.35 4.78
CA THR A 1233 -41.14 -79.81 6.19
C THR A 1233 -41.25 -78.66 7.21
N GLY A 1234 -42.49 -78.33 7.58
CA GLY A 1234 -42.93 -78.16 8.97
C GLY A 1234 -42.17 -77.27 9.99
N ARG A 1235 -42.79 -76.12 10.28
CA ARG A 1235 -42.90 -75.43 11.60
C ARG A 1235 -41.68 -74.64 12.14
N PRO A 1236 -41.92 -73.64 13.02
CA PRO A 1236 -41.08 -72.44 13.10
C PRO A 1236 -40.06 -72.42 14.25
N ARG A 1237 -39.14 -71.46 14.15
CA ARG A 1237 -38.52 -70.74 15.27
C ARG A 1237 -38.56 -69.25 14.97
#